data_AF-A0A7X8C0A6-F1
#
_entry.id   AF-A0A7X8C0A6-F1
#
_cell.length_a   1.000
_cell.length_b   1.000
_cell.length_c   1.000
_cell.angle_alpha   90.00
_cell.angle_beta   90.00
_cell.angle_gamma   90.00
#
_symmetry.space_group_name_H-M   'P 1'
#
loop_
_entity.id
_entity.type
_entity.pdbx_description
1 polymer ?
#
loop_
_entity_poly.entity_id
_entity_poly.type
_entity_poly.pdbx_seq_one_letter_code
_entity_poly.pdbx_strand_id
1 'polypeptide(L)'
;MLKQIFHVLLFLLISNLDSYSQVFINEFSASNGNVINDENQFTPDWIELYNASDTDINLKGWRIGKKSKFSSGWELPDTVLKSKEYMILFCDKQNYVASIYQITASGEKIPSYKEDKFRFLYLEHLGDFEVELKVTAMSNYNFDSRIGIMLREDLSKDASSTSFFATSPSCERYVHVWKFNSEKIVQGHYYAENFRFPFSHIIIKLKDDTLSYFKCEGERREKIANKIHLPFHNKKYLLGLAATSCNNNILTNFVIDRLRINGEDIDVTKLKAEEFGTNLKGSTRKANVLHTDFKLSKDKGKIYLFNKSGEQIDYIEYGEQKTDISFGRYPDGSSNLVYFEKPTPGLTNSGVKRPKALEPIFSIQGGFYKNDFSLTLTNPNTSENINIYYTTNGDEPTLNSNLYLSPISISTTTVLRAKAISNNKDTNDSRIVTHTYFFGENSKLPIISLVTDSLFLWEKKQGIFTPEKIFYKKIIPANFEYFANDIPPYNSAIGLRLQGSNSRTYPQKSWRLYAEDYYQYPTFEHKFFPDEYQNNYEKLILRIGGRDWKRALMRDQIAHNLAKNLNKELICSPVNNVLTFLNGKFHGIAQFMERQDDNFIAEKYNIEKSSITALEKNFYFTLDELKYAPNYDCGKEWFDLIDTLEFLDMQRDGLEYLDSKIDLDNFTDYIILQTFLQNGDWPHNNVLFWKSTELDNKWRWIVYDLDASFSQGNIDETYSNYFDLSRLKPKETIQQLFQTIIKDSTFYRKFITRFADLMNTEFSSDNIVSKIDSLEKVLAPEIKRQQATYDSSCV
;
A
#
# COMPACT_ATOMS: atom_id res chain seq x y z
N MET A 1 66.07 -38.24 23.83
CA MET A 1 64.65 -38.60 23.56
C MET A 1 63.62 -37.58 24.02
N LEU A 2 63.89 -36.68 24.99
CA LEU A 2 62.89 -35.67 25.43
C LEU A 2 62.81 -34.38 24.58
N LYS A 3 63.83 -34.01 23.77
CA LYS A 3 63.80 -32.79 22.94
C LYS A 3 63.08 -32.91 21.60
N GLN A 4 62.88 -34.14 21.10
CA GLN A 4 62.14 -34.39 19.85
C GLN A 4 60.62 -34.51 20.07
N ILE A 5 60.18 -34.87 21.28
CA ILE A 5 58.74 -34.93 21.63
C ILE A 5 58.16 -33.52 21.81
N PHE A 6 58.96 -32.54 22.23
CA PHE A 6 58.50 -31.15 22.41
C PHE A 6 58.24 -30.41 21.08
N HIS A 7 58.98 -30.75 20.02
CA HIS A 7 58.78 -30.14 18.69
C HIS A 7 57.60 -30.75 17.92
N VAL A 8 57.24 -32.01 18.20
CA VAL A 8 56.05 -32.65 17.63
C VAL A 8 54.76 -32.18 18.35
N LEU A 9 54.83 -31.91 19.66
CA LEU A 9 53.72 -31.32 20.41
C LEU A 9 53.51 -29.83 20.13
N LEU A 10 54.57 -29.07 19.80
CA LEU A 10 54.44 -27.65 19.42
C LEU A 10 53.95 -27.46 17.96
N PHE A 11 54.22 -28.42 17.07
CA PHE A 11 53.67 -28.42 15.70
C PHE A 11 52.20 -28.86 15.62
N LEU A 12 51.69 -29.56 16.66
CA LEU A 12 50.28 -29.89 16.82
C LEU A 12 49.44 -28.79 17.50
N LEU A 13 50.06 -27.67 17.88
CA LEU A 13 49.42 -26.54 18.57
C LEU A 13 49.32 -25.25 17.72
N ILE A 14 49.73 -25.29 16.43
CA ILE A 14 49.66 -24.15 15.50
C ILE A 14 48.92 -24.52 14.20
N SER A 15 47.91 -25.38 14.29
CA SER A 15 46.83 -25.42 13.30
C SER A 15 45.54 -24.95 13.94
N ASN A 16 45.51 -23.69 14.41
CA ASN A 16 44.27 -22.93 14.31
C ASN A 16 44.05 -22.69 12.82
N LEU A 17 43.55 -23.72 12.13
CA LEU A 17 42.73 -23.48 10.96
C LEU A 17 41.58 -22.65 11.52
N ASP A 18 41.57 -21.36 11.23
CA ASP A 18 40.37 -20.55 11.36
C ASP A 18 39.28 -21.33 10.63
N SER A 19 38.44 -22.02 11.39
CA SER A 19 37.24 -22.65 10.87
C SER A 19 36.36 -21.48 10.47
N TYR A 20 36.50 -21.02 9.23
CA TYR A 20 35.54 -20.12 8.62
C TYR A 20 34.16 -20.71 8.88
N SER A 21 33.28 -19.89 9.45
CA SER A 21 31.89 -20.31 9.65
C SER A 21 31.36 -20.91 8.36
N GLN A 22 30.79 -22.11 8.42
CA GLN A 22 30.28 -22.78 7.23
C GLN A 22 28.92 -22.20 6.80
N VAL A 23 28.20 -21.59 7.75
CA VAL A 23 26.88 -20.98 7.54
C VAL A 23 26.87 -19.59 8.13
N PHE A 24 26.59 -18.58 7.30
CA PHE A 24 26.57 -17.19 7.70
C PHE A 24 25.16 -16.65 7.81
N ILE A 25 24.94 -15.71 8.72
CA ILE A 25 23.86 -14.74 8.61
C ILE A 25 24.28 -13.80 7.48
N ASN A 26 23.68 -13.96 6.30
CA ASN A 26 24.16 -13.34 5.08
C ASN A 26 23.52 -11.99 4.81
N GLU A 27 22.21 -11.87 5.04
CA GLU A 27 21.43 -10.67 4.81
C GLU A 27 20.22 -10.71 5.74
N PHE A 28 19.72 -9.57 6.22
CA PHE A 28 18.45 -9.51 6.93
C PHE A 28 17.79 -8.15 6.76
N SER A 29 16.49 -8.10 7.03
CA SER A 29 15.74 -6.84 7.17
C SER A 29 14.86 -6.88 8.41
N ALA A 30 15.02 -5.88 9.28
CA ALA A 30 14.14 -5.66 10.44
C ALA A 30 12.97 -4.70 10.14
N SER A 31 12.81 -4.32 8.87
CA SER A 31 11.68 -3.53 8.39
C SER A 31 11.45 -3.84 6.91
N ASN A 32 10.59 -4.81 6.67
CA ASN A 32 10.25 -5.28 5.33
C ASN A 32 8.87 -4.72 4.93
N GLY A 33 8.85 -3.88 3.92
CA GLY A 33 7.64 -3.26 3.38
C GLY A 33 7.18 -3.94 2.09
N ASN A 34 8.09 -4.18 1.14
CA ASN A 34 7.74 -4.72 -0.18
C ASN A 34 8.83 -5.63 -0.80
N VAL A 35 9.88 -5.99 -0.07
CA VAL A 35 11.03 -6.73 -0.63
C VAL A 35 10.67 -8.19 -0.90
N ILE A 36 10.24 -8.90 0.15
CA ILE A 36 9.73 -10.27 0.05
C ILE A 36 8.50 -10.42 0.92
N ASN A 37 7.60 -11.28 0.48
CA ASN A 37 6.41 -11.59 1.27
C ASN A 37 6.47 -13.06 1.70
N ASP A 38 5.85 -13.36 2.84
CA ASP A 38 5.64 -14.75 3.24
C ASP A 38 4.57 -15.43 2.36
N GLU A 39 4.29 -16.71 2.61
CA GLU A 39 3.25 -17.45 1.89
C GLU A 39 1.84 -16.94 2.15
N ASN A 40 1.64 -16.07 3.13
CA ASN A 40 0.37 -15.40 3.43
C ASN A 40 0.37 -13.93 2.99
N GLN A 41 1.41 -13.49 2.29
CA GLN A 41 1.62 -12.14 1.80
C GLN A 41 1.77 -11.04 2.85
N PHE A 42 2.10 -11.42 4.08
CA PHE A 42 2.63 -10.46 5.01
C PHE A 42 4.07 -10.13 4.61
N THR A 43 4.54 -8.99 5.07
CA THR A 43 5.92 -8.52 4.85
C THR A 43 6.70 -8.59 6.17
N PRO A 44 6.84 -9.79 6.77
CA PRO A 44 7.54 -9.89 8.04
C PRO A 44 9.02 -9.55 7.88
N ASP A 45 9.65 -9.17 8.99
CA ASP A 45 11.11 -9.11 9.08
C ASP A 45 11.69 -10.46 8.66
N TRP A 46 12.91 -10.49 8.14
CA TRP A 46 13.50 -11.73 7.67
C TRP A 46 15.00 -11.78 7.88
N ILE A 47 15.52 -13.00 8.02
CA ILE A 47 16.94 -13.31 8.09
C ILE A 47 17.25 -14.33 7.00
N GLU A 48 18.33 -14.12 6.27
CA GLU A 48 18.90 -15.07 5.32
C GLU A 48 20.12 -15.76 5.91
N LEU A 49 20.14 -17.09 5.82
CA LEU A 49 21.31 -17.92 6.06
C LEU A 49 21.94 -18.35 4.73
N TYR A 50 23.27 -18.31 4.65
CA TYR A 50 24.03 -18.76 3.47
C TYR A 50 25.03 -19.84 3.84
N ASN A 51 25.02 -20.96 3.12
CA ASN A 51 26.03 -22.01 3.25
C ASN A 51 27.19 -21.77 2.28
N ALA A 52 28.29 -21.24 2.80
CA ALA A 52 29.49 -20.94 1.99
C ALA A 52 30.33 -22.18 1.66
N SER A 53 30.01 -23.36 2.23
CA SER A 53 30.78 -24.59 2.01
C SER A 53 30.43 -25.30 0.70
N ASP A 54 31.28 -26.25 0.31
CA ASP A 54 31.07 -27.12 -0.86
C ASP A 54 30.23 -28.38 -0.52
N THR A 55 29.60 -28.42 0.67
CA THR A 55 28.84 -29.57 1.18
C THR A 55 27.48 -29.17 1.74
N ASP A 56 26.50 -30.06 1.67
CA ASP A 56 25.18 -29.85 2.27
C ASP A 56 25.25 -29.92 3.81
N ILE A 57 24.56 -29.01 4.49
CA ILE A 57 24.56 -28.91 5.96
C ILE A 57 23.14 -29.13 6.48
N ASN A 58 22.96 -30.10 7.39
CA ASN A 58 21.70 -30.27 8.11
C ASN A 58 21.69 -29.39 9.36
N LEU A 59 20.71 -28.48 9.42
CA LEU A 59 20.53 -27.48 10.48
C LEU A 59 19.69 -27.98 11.66
N LYS A 60 19.31 -29.26 11.69
CA LYS A 60 18.55 -29.85 12.81
C LYS A 60 19.22 -29.58 14.15
N GLY A 61 18.48 -28.94 15.06
CA GLY A 61 18.96 -28.61 16.41
C GLY A 61 19.89 -27.41 16.48
N TRP A 62 20.20 -26.74 15.36
CA TRP A 62 20.81 -25.42 15.37
C TRP A 62 19.83 -24.40 15.96
N ARG A 63 20.36 -23.29 16.48
CA ARG A 63 19.54 -22.26 17.10
C ARG A 63 19.90 -20.87 16.61
N ILE A 64 18.89 -20.03 16.39
CA ILE A 64 19.06 -18.62 16.03
C ILE A 64 18.23 -17.74 16.95
N GLY A 65 18.75 -16.58 17.35
CA GLY A 65 17.98 -15.66 18.19
C GLY A 65 18.71 -14.38 18.54
N LYS A 66 18.11 -13.60 19.45
CA LYS A 66 18.57 -12.24 19.79
C LYS A 66 19.46 -12.16 21.04
N LYS A 67 19.74 -13.30 21.68
CA LYS A 67 20.47 -13.39 22.95
C LYS A 67 21.69 -14.28 22.78
N SER A 68 22.75 -13.97 23.54
CA SER A 68 24.03 -14.67 23.50
C SER A 68 24.03 -16.07 24.13
N LYS A 69 22.87 -16.58 24.58
CA LYS A 69 22.75 -17.92 25.18
C LYS A 69 22.07 -18.86 24.19
N PHE A 70 22.72 -19.99 23.88
CA PHE A 70 22.17 -21.07 23.03
C PHE A 70 20.75 -21.46 23.43
N SER A 71 20.48 -21.62 24.74
CA SER A 71 19.16 -22.02 25.25
C SER A 71 18.04 -21.00 24.98
N SER A 72 18.38 -19.76 24.59
CA SER A 72 17.43 -18.69 24.30
C SER A 72 17.16 -18.49 22.81
N GLY A 73 17.82 -19.26 21.92
CA GLY A 73 17.56 -19.22 20.48
C GLY A 73 16.41 -20.15 20.08
N TRP A 74 15.68 -19.76 19.04
CA TRP A 74 14.69 -20.58 18.35
C TRP A 74 15.40 -21.74 17.65
N GLU A 75 14.87 -22.95 17.80
CA GLU A 75 15.47 -24.16 17.25
C GLU A 75 15.03 -24.39 15.80
N LEU A 76 16.00 -24.52 14.89
CA LEU A 76 15.71 -24.80 13.49
C LEU A 76 15.21 -26.25 13.32
N PRO A 77 14.15 -26.46 12.52
CA PRO A 77 13.63 -27.80 12.23
C PRO A 77 14.62 -28.59 11.35
N ASP A 78 14.35 -29.89 11.18
CA ASP A 78 15.16 -30.80 10.35
C ASP A 78 15.17 -30.35 8.87
N THR A 79 16.17 -29.53 8.53
CA THR A 79 16.26 -28.82 7.26
C THR A 79 17.68 -28.89 6.74
N VAL A 80 17.84 -29.26 5.47
CA VAL A 80 19.14 -29.31 4.79
C VAL A 80 19.33 -28.02 3.99
N LEU A 81 20.35 -27.24 4.33
CA LEU A 81 20.83 -26.11 3.55
C LEU A 81 21.93 -26.59 2.61
N LYS A 82 21.65 -26.66 1.31
CA LYS A 82 22.60 -27.21 0.34
C LYS A 82 23.83 -26.33 0.18
N SER A 83 24.89 -26.90 -0.38
CA SER A 83 26.08 -26.17 -0.75
C SER A 83 25.76 -24.94 -1.62
N LYS A 84 26.30 -23.78 -1.25
CA LYS A 84 26.11 -22.48 -1.92
C LYS A 84 24.65 -21.99 -2.02
N GLU A 85 23.72 -22.58 -1.28
CA GLU A 85 22.33 -22.13 -1.23
C GLU A 85 22.06 -21.16 -0.06
N TYR A 86 20.94 -20.46 -0.19
CA TYR A 86 20.40 -19.51 0.77
C TYR A 86 19.11 -20.05 1.40
N MET A 87 18.82 -19.65 2.62
CA MET A 87 17.58 -19.97 3.33
C MET A 87 17.03 -18.75 4.04
N ILE A 88 15.77 -18.43 3.78
CA ILE A 88 15.08 -17.31 4.41
C ILE A 88 14.31 -17.82 5.64
N LEU A 89 14.43 -17.08 6.74
CA LEU A 89 13.71 -17.24 8.00
C LEU A 89 12.86 -15.98 8.23
N PHE A 90 11.55 -16.10 8.30
CA PHE A 90 10.67 -15.00 8.66
C PHE A 90 10.61 -14.80 10.18
N CYS A 91 10.71 -13.54 10.61
CA CYS A 91 10.86 -13.11 11.99
C CYS A 91 9.61 -12.36 12.44
N ASP A 92 8.55 -13.10 12.78
CA ASP A 92 7.20 -12.57 13.00
C ASP A 92 6.50 -13.08 14.25
N LYS A 93 7.18 -13.90 15.07
CA LYS A 93 6.64 -14.53 16.29
C LYS A 93 5.57 -15.60 16.05
N GLN A 94 5.38 -16.08 14.82
CA GLN A 94 4.33 -17.08 14.55
C GLN A 94 4.76 -18.52 14.88
N ASN A 95 6.07 -18.82 14.89
CA ASN A 95 6.63 -20.12 15.30
C ASN A 95 6.01 -21.34 14.60
N TYR A 96 6.07 -21.39 13.26
CA TYR A 96 5.63 -22.56 12.48
C TYR A 96 6.46 -22.77 11.22
N VAL A 97 6.20 -23.90 10.55
CA VAL A 97 6.80 -24.25 9.26
C VAL A 97 5.69 -24.39 8.22
N ALA A 98 5.65 -23.51 7.23
CA ALA A 98 4.72 -23.62 6.12
C ALA A 98 5.29 -24.59 5.07
N SER A 99 4.53 -25.63 4.71
CA SER A 99 4.87 -26.51 3.59
C SER A 99 4.25 -25.96 2.30
N ILE A 100 5.08 -25.55 1.36
CA ILE A 100 4.68 -25.00 0.06
C ILE A 100 5.18 -25.87 -1.09
N TYR A 101 4.59 -25.69 -2.26
CA TYR A 101 5.10 -26.20 -3.53
C TYR A 101 5.66 -25.04 -4.35
N GLN A 102 6.88 -25.20 -4.86
CA GLN A 102 7.50 -24.30 -5.82
C GLN A 102 7.48 -24.95 -7.21
N ILE A 103 6.92 -24.24 -8.16
CA ILE A 103 6.86 -24.64 -9.56
C ILE A 103 7.60 -23.59 -10.38
N THR A 104 8.53 -24.01 -11.22
CA THR A 104 9.06 -23.14 -12.28
C THR A 104 8.47 -23.54 -13.62
N ALA A 105 8.12 -22.56 -14.44
CA ALA A 105 7.68 -22.80 -15.81
C ALA A 105 8.14 -21.68 -16.74
N SER A 106 8.53 -22.05 -17.96
CA SER A 106 8.62 -21.13 -19.08
C SER A 106 7.42 -21.35 -20.01
N GLY A 107 7.25 -20.48 -21.01
CA GLY A 107 6.16 -20.63 -21.96
C GLY A 107 5.78 -19.30 -22.58
N GLU A 108 4.89 -19.34 -23.57
CA GLU A 108 4.23 -18.15 -24.10
C GLU A 108 2.85 -18.00 -23.47
N LYS A 109 2.14 -16.94 -23.83
CA LYS A 109 0.77 -16.70 -23.35
C LYS A 109 -0.16 -17.89 -23.66
N ILE A 110 -0.83 -18.40 -22.63
CA ILE A 110 -1.87 -19.45 -22.73
C ILE A 110 -3.26 -18.81 -22.58
N PRO A 111 -4.18 -18.96 -23.53
CA PRO A 111 -4.05 -19.73 -24.75
C PRO A 111 -3.27 -18.94 -25.81
N SER A 112 -2.64 -19.66 -26.72
CA SER A 112 -2.05 -19.10 -27.93
C SER A 112 -2.79 -19.67 -29.14
N TYR A 113 -3.11 -18.82 -30.12
CA TYR A 113 -3.71 -19.24 -31.38
C TYR A 113 -2.75 -20.03 -32.28
N LYS A 114 -1.44 -20.03 -31.96
CA LYS A 114 -0.40 -20.60 -32.82
C LYS A 114 0.05 -21.98 -32.35
N GLU A 115 0.31 -22.11 -31.05
CA GLU A 115 0.87 -23.32 -30.46
C GLU A 115 0.83 -23.27 -28.94
N ASP A 116 0.66 -24.45 -28.33
CA ASP A 116 0.72 -24.61 -26.89
C ASP A 116 2.18 -24.51 -26.42
N LYS A 117 2.42 -23.52 -25.56
CA LYS A 117 3.74 -23.18 -25.01
C LYS A 117 3.67 -22.98 -23.51
N PHE A 118 3.69 -24.06 -22.75
CA PHE A 118 3.55 -24.06 -21.30
C PHE A 118 3.89 -25.38 -20.64
N ARG A 119 4.06 -25.35 -19.33
CA ARG A 119 4.21 -26.54 -18.49
C ARG A 119 2.85 -26.99 -17.95
N PHE A 120 2.55 -28.28 -18.04
CA PHE A 120 1.34 -28.90 -17.51
C PHE A 120 1.67 -30.01 -16.51
N LEU A 121 1.20 -29.87 -15.28
CA LEU A 121 1.26 -30.90 -14.24
C LEU A 121 -0.12 -31.52 -14.09
N TYR A 122 -0.26 -32.83 -14.30
CA TYR A 122 -1.57 -33.45 -14.44
C TYR A 122 -1.68 -34.85 -13.88
N LEU A 123 -2.92 -35.27 -13.65
CA LEU A 123 -3.35 -36.66 -13.43
C LEU A 123 -4.54 -36.98 -14.33
N GLU A 124 -4.86 -38.26 -14.47
CA GLU A 124 -6.09 -38.69 -15.15
C GLU A 124 -7.26 -38.63 -14.16
N HIS A 125 -8.36 -37.98 -14.54
CA HIS A 125 -9.57 -37.86 -13.72
C HIS A 125 -10.79 -38.34 -14.49
N LEU A 126 -11.75 -38.91 -13.76
CA LEU A 126 -13.03 -39.39 -14.30
C LEU A 126 -14.19 -38.81 -13.49
N GLY A 127 -15.16 -38.23 -14.19
CA GLY A 127 -16.39 -37.72 -13.58
C GLY A 127 -16.22 -36.37 -12.87
N ASP A 128 -17.28 -35.94 -12.21
CA ASP A 128 -17.39 -34.61 -11.58
C ASP A 128 -16.24 -34.31 -10.61
N PHE A 129 -15.92 -33.02 -10.45
CA PHE A 129 -14.88 -32.58 -9.53
C PHE A 129 -15.12 -31.17 -8.99
N GLU A 130 -14.43 -30.88 -7.89
CA GLU A 130 -14.11 -29.55 -7.43
C GLU A 130 -12.60 -29.47 -7.19
N VAL A 131 -11.89 -28.62 -7.95
CA VAL A 131 -10.46 -28.39 -7.74
C VAL A 131 -10.25 -27.04 -7.11
N GLU A 132 -9.51 -27.03 -6.01
CA GLU A 132 -9.09 -25.84 -5.27
C GLU A 132 -7.60 -25.64 -5.48
N LEU A 133 -7.19 -24.45 -5.87
CA LEU A 133 -5.79 -24.06 -5.98
C LEU A 133 -5.57 -22.76 -5.23
N LYS A 134 -4.61 -22.76 -4.30
CA LYS A 134 -4.15 -21.54 -3.61
C LYS A 134 -2.73 -21.21 -4.02
N VAL A 135 -2.59 -20.25 -4.93
CA VAL A 135 -1.31 -19.69 -5.36
C VAL A 135 -0.95 -18.58 -4.41
N THR A 136 0.23 -18.64 -3.79
CA THR A 136 0.67 -17.77 -2.70
C THR A 136 1.89 -16.91 -3.00
N ALA A 137 2.59 -17.10 -4.13
CA ALA A 137 3.56 -16.12 -4.63
C ALA A 137 3.92 -16.34 -6.11
N MET A 138 4.48 -15.31 -6.74
CA MET A 138 5.13 -15.41 -8.04
C MET A 138 6.34 -14.48 -8.08
N SER A 139 7.46 -14.98 -8.58
CA SER A 139 8.68 -14.20 -8.78
C SER A 139 9.31 -14.49 -10.15
N ASN A 140 10.14 -13.58 -10.65
CA ASN A 140 10.72 -13.63 -12.00
C ASN A 140 9.64 -13.78 -13.11
N TYR A 141 8.55 -13.01 -12.98
CA TYR A 141 7.41 -13.06 -13.89
C TYR A 141 7.43 -11.94 -14.93
N ASN A 142 6.80 -12.19 -16.08
CA ASN A 142 6.45 -11.16 -17.05
C ASN A 142 5.03 -10.66 -16.80
N PHE A 143 4.64 -9.59 -17.49
CA PHE A 143 3.35 -8.93 -17.32
C PHE A 143 2.19 -9.93 -17.22
N ASP A 144 2.06 -10.87 -18.16
CA ASP A 144 0.92 -11.78 -18.24
C ASP A 144 1.23 -13.22 -17.80
N SER A 145 2.32 -13.48 -17.05
CA SER A 145 2.62 -14.83 -16.52
C SER A 145 1.40 -15.43 -15.82
N ARG A 146 1.16 -16.74 -15.99
CA ARG A 146 -0.07 -17.40 -15.53
C ARG A 146 0.23 -18.71 -14.82
N ILE A 147 -0.56 -18.99 -13.79
CA ILE A 147 -0.71 -20.32 -13.22
C ILE A 147 -2.15 -20.55 -12.83
N GLY A 148 -2.63 -21.77 -12.98
CA GLY A 148 -4.03 -22.08 -12.75
C GLY A 148 -4.38 -23.52 -12.99
N ILE A 149 -5.67 -23.81 -12.89
CA ILE A 149 -6.20 -25.15 -13.06
C ILE A 149 -6.58 -25.33 -14.53
N MET A 150 -6.17 -26.45 -15.12
CA MET A 150 -6.51 -26.83 -16.50
C MET A 150 -7.09 -28.23 -16.55
N LEU A 151 -8.15 -28.36 -17.36
CA LEU A 151 -8.67 -29.59 -17.91
C LEU A 151 -8.29 -29.68 -19.38
N ARG A 152 -7.84 -30.86 -19.80
CA ARG A 152 -7.43 -31.12 -21.18
C ARG A 152 -7.81 -32.54 -21.60
N GLU A 153 -8.27 -32.72 -22.84
CA GLU A 153 -8.71 -34.04 -23.34
C GLU A 153 -7.58 -35.06 -23.28
N ASP A 154 -6.44 -34.68 -23.87
CA ASP A 154 -5.22 -35.48 -23.95
C ASP A 154 -3.99 -34.58 -24.16
N LEU A 155 -2.83 -35.18 -24.44
CA LEU A 155 -1.57 -34.47 -24.67
C LEU A 155 -1.36 -34.03 -26.12
N SER A 156 -2.30 -34.24 -27.03
CA SER A 156 -2.18 -33.78 -28.42
C SER A 156 -2.20 -32.26 -28.48
N LYS A 157 -1.52 -31.66 -29.46
CA LYS A 157 -1.39 -30.20 -29.61
C LYS A 157 -2.74 -29.46 -29.75
N ASP A 158 -3.73 -30.13 -30.32
CA ASP A 158 -5.03 -29.55 -30.65
C ASP A 158 -6.15 -29.94 -29.68
N ALA A 159 -5.81 -30.68 -28.62
CA ALA A 159 -6.74 -31.13 -27.59
C ALA A 159 -7.62 -29.99 -27.07
N SER A 160 -8.91 -30.28 -26.92
CA SER A 160 -9.80 -29.34 -26.27
C SER A 160 -9.38 -29.18 -24.81
N SER A 161 -9.47 -27.94 -24.33
CA SER A 161 -9.12 -27.61 -22.95
C SER A 161 -9.98 -26.49 -22.40
N THR A 162 -10.16 -26.53 -21.09
CA THR A 162 -10.71 -25.42 -20.33
C THR A 162 -9.84 -25.15 -19.12
N SER A 163 -9.68 -23.89 -18.75
CA SER A 163 -8.78 -23.52 -17.66
C SER A 163 -9.21 -22.25 -16.96
N PHE A 164 -8.72 -22.10 -15.74
CA PHE A 164 -8.91 -20.91 -14.92
C PHE A 164 -7.59 -20.51 -14.27
N PHE A 165 -7.13 -19.32 -14.58
CA PHE A 165 -5.79 -18.82 -14.26
C PHE A 165 -5.84 -17.59 -13.36
N ALA A 166 -4.87 -17.54 -12.46
CA ALA A 166 -4.37 -16.32 -11.86
C ALA A 166 -3.22 -15.76 -12.72
N THR A 167 -3.23 -14.46 -12.99
CA THR A 167 -2.12 -13.79 -13.67
C THR A 167 -1.13 -13.19 -12.68
N SER A 168 0.04 -12.78 -13.17
CA SER A 168 1.06 -12.08 -12.39
C SER A 168 0.52 -10.85 -11.63
N PRO A 169 1.20 -10.43 -10.54
CA PRO A 169 0.85 -9.23 -9.80
C PRO A 169 0.88 -7.95 -10.65
N SER A 170 1.54 -7.95 -11.82
CA SER A 170 1.58 -6.78 -12.69
C SER A 170 0.41 -6.68 -13.68
N CYS A 171 -0.28 -7.79 -13.97
CA CYS A 171 -1.45 -7.81 -14.87
C CYS A 171 -2.79 -7.79 -14.13
N GLU A 172 -2.81 -8.25 -12.89
CA GLU A 172 -3.91 -8.08 -11.96
C GLU A 172 -5.30 -8.65 -12.36
N ARG A 173 -5.40 -9.90 -12.87
CA ARG A 173 -6.69 -10.47 -13.30
C ARG A 173 -6.83 -11.99 -13.17
N TYR A 174 -8.08 -12.43 -13.17
CA TYR A 174 -8.44 -13.84 -13.41
C TYR A 174 -8.80 -14.06 -14.87
N VAL A 175 -8.37 -15.19 -15.42
CA VAL A 175 -8.60 -15.52 -16.82
C VAL A 175 -9.16 -16.92 -16.93
N HIS A 176 -10.37 -17.05 -17.49
CA HIS A 176 -10.87 -18.35 -17.90
C HIS A 176 -10.75 -18.50 -19.42
N VAL A 177 -10.45 -19.70 -19.86
CA VAL A 177 -10.07 -19.98 -21.24
C VAL A 177 -10.72 -21.27 -21.69
N TRP A 178 -11.26 -21.27 -22.90
CA TRP A 178 -11.73 -22.46 -23.59
C TRP A 178 -11.06 -22.54 -24.96
N LYS A 179 -10.56 -23.73 -25.29
CA LYS A 179 -10.02 -24.08 -26.61
C LYS A 179 -10.77 -25.32 -27.08
N PHE A 180 -11.40 -25.25 -28.25
CA PHE A 180 -12.10 -26.37 -28.88
C PHE A 180 -11.43 -26.69 -30.23
N ASN A 181 -10.91 -27.91 -30.38
CA ASN A 181 -10.39 -28.50 -31.63
C ASN A 181 -9.67 -27.51 -32.57
N SER A 182 -8.68 -26.77 -32.05
CA SER A 182 -7.86 -25.74 -32.72
C SER A 182 -8.56 -24.60 -33.50
N GLU A 183 -9.89 -24.63 -33.67
CA GLU A 183 -10.65 -23.68 -34.51
C GLU A 183 -11.23 -22.50 -33.73
N LYS A 184 -11.48 -22.65 -32.42
CA LYS A 184 -12.12 -21.61 -31.61
C LYS A 184 -11.53 -21.50 -30.21
N ILE A 185 -10.94 -20.33 -29.92
CA ILE A 185 -10.59 -19.92 -28.56
C ILE A 185 -11.63 -18.92 -28.07
N VAL A 186 -12.28 -19.25 -26.96
CA VAL A 186 -13.15 -18.33 -26.22
C VAL A 186 -12.45 -17.98 -24.92
N GLN A 187 -12.14 -16.70 -24.75
CA GLN A 187 -11.50 -16.18 -23.55
C GLN A 187 -12.39 -15.10 -22.96
N GLY A 188 -12.65 -15.18 -21.66
CA GLY A 188 -13.23 -14.06 -20.92
C GLY A 188 -12.23 -13.56 -19.89
N HIS A 189 -12.13 -12.24 -19.81
CA HIS A 189 -11.32 -11.55 -18.82
C HIS A 189 -12.22 -11.05 -17.71
N TYR A 190 -11.91 -11.42 -16.47
CA TYR A 190 -12.57 -10.85 -15.31
C TYR A 190 -11.55 -10.01 -14.56
N TYR A 191 -11.73 -8.70 -14.68
CA TYR A 191 -11.09 -7.74 -13.80
C TYR A 191 -11.84 -7.84 -12.47
N ALA A 192 -11.18 -8.38 -11.44
CA ALA A 192 -11.73 -8.28 -10.10
C ALA A 192 -11.37 -6.88 -9.58
N GLU A 193 -12.35 -6.11 -9.13
CA GLU A 193 -12.14 -4.82 -8.46
C GLU A 193 -11.21 -4.94 -7.23
N ASN A 194 -11.08 -6.17 -6.71
CA ASN A 194 -10.22 -6.60 -5.61
C ASN A 194 -9.23 -7.71 -5.99
N PHE A 195 -8.64 -7.70 -7.19
CA PHE A 195 -7.57 -8.65 -7.49
C PHE A 195 -6.39 -8.42 -6.54
N ARG A 196 -6.22 -9.32 -5.57
CA ARG A 196 -5.04 -9.39 -4.71
C ARG A 196 -4.25 -10.61 -5.12
N PHE A 197 -3.23 -10.43 -5.94
CA PHE A 197 -2.24 -11.47 -6.11
C PHE A 197 -1.20 -11.34 -5.02
N PRO A 198 -0.70 -12.45 -4.48
CA PRO A 198 -1.09 -13.86 -4.66
C PRO A 198 -2.04 -14.37 -3.57
N PHE A 199 -3.19 -13.72 -3.37
CA PHE A 199 -4.34 -14.37 -2.73
C PHE A 199 -5.24 -14.99 -3.80
N SER A 200 -4.62 -15.56 -4.83
CA SER A 200 -5.33 -16.26 -5.89
C SER A 200 -5.69 -17.66 -5.42
N HIS A 201 -6.73 -17.69 -4.58
CA HIS A 201 -7.45 -18.90 -4.23
C HIS A 201 -8.54 -19.08 -5.28
N ILE A 202 -8.34 -20.00 -6.21
CA ILE A 202 -9.29 -20.25 -7.31
C ILE A 202 -9.90 -21.65 -7.17
N ILE A 203 -11.17 -21.75 -7.53
CA ILE A 203 -11.90 -23.01 -7.59
C ILE A 203 -12.50 -23.18 -8.98
N ILE A 204 -12.32 -24.36 -9.56
CA ILE A 204 -13.07 -24.80 -10.73
C ILE A 204 -13.86 -26.06 -10.37
N LYS A 205 -15.15 -26.04 -10.67
CA LYS A 205 -16.07 -27.11 -10.30
C LYS A 205 -16.84 -27.59 -11.52
N LEU A 206 -16.75 -28.88 -11.82
CA LEU A 206 -17.65 -29.55 -12.75
C LEU A 206 -18.68 -30.35 -11.95
N LYS A 207 -19.95 -30.01 -12.13
CA LYS A 207 -21.07 -30.79 -11.59
C LYS A 207 -22.19 -30.87 -12.61
N ASP A 208 -22.69 -32.06 -12.92
CA ASP A 208 -23.82 -32.27 -13.84
C ASP A 208 -23.66 -31.49 -15.17
N ASP A 209 -22.47 -31.61 -15.79
CA ASP A 209 -22.04 -30.92 -17.03
C ASP A 209 -21.99 -29.39 -16.97
N THR A 210 -22.14 -28.83 -15.77
CA THR A 210 -22.00 -27.40 -15.50
C THR A 210 -20.62 -27.11 -14.93
N LEU A 211 -19.85 -26.30 -15.64
CA LEU A 211 -18.55 -25.82 -15.19
C LEU A 211 -18.70 -24.44 -14.54
N SER A 212 -18.34 -24.35 -13.27
CA SER A 212 -18.40 -23.14 -12.45
C SER A 212 -17.00 -22.71 -12.04
N TYR A 213 -16.76 -21.39 -12.05
CA TYR A 213 -15.49 -20.79 -11.67
C TYR A 213 -15.71 -19.88 -10.47
N PHE A 214 -14.88 -20.01 -9.45
CA PHE A 214 -14.93 -19.18 -8.25
C PHE A 214 -13.54 -18.61 -7.95
N LYS A 215 -13.51 -17.36 -7.49
CA LYS A 215 -12.38 -16.87 -6.70
C LYS A 215 -12.76 -16.95 -5.23
N CYS A 216 -11.76 -17.02 -4.37
CA CYS A 216 -11.99 -16.98 -2.94
C CYS A 216 -11.17 -15.87 -2.28
N GLU A 217 -11.75 -15.28 -1.24
CA GLU A 217 -11.11 -14.32 -0.35
C GLU A 217 -11.26 -14.87 1.08
N GLY A 218 -10.18 -15.44 1.62
CA GLY A 218 -10.28 -16.30 2.81
C GLY A 218 -11.14 -17.53 2.55
N GLU A 219 -12.18 -17.73 3.36
CA GLU A 219 -13.16 -18.82 3.19
C GLU A 219 -14.34 -18.44 2.27
N ARG A 220 -14.48 -17.16 1.90
CA ARG A 220 -15.57 -16.69 1.06
C ARG A 220 -15.35 -17.12 -0.38
N ARG A 221 -16.33 -17.79 -0.99
CA ARG A 221 -16.34 -18.18 -2.40
C ARG A 221 -17.21 -17.23 -3.22
N GLU A 222 -16.61 -16.49 -4.14
CA GLU A 222 -17.33 -15.64 -5.09
C GLU A 222 -17.39 -16.32 -6.45
N LYS A 223 -18.61 -16.60 -6.91
CA LYS A 223 -18.84 -17.20 -8.23
C LYS A 223 -18.61 -16.15 -9.33
N ILE A 224 -17.64 -16.41 -10.20
CA ILE A 224 -17.26 -15.51 -11.30
C ILE A 224 -18.08 -15.80 -12.55
N ALA A 225 -18.28 -17.08 -12.87
CA ALA A 225 -18.96 -17.48 -14.10
C ALA A 225 -19.56 -18.89 -13.99
N ASN A 226 -20.67 -19.10 -14.69
CA ASN A 226 -21.20 -20.41 -15.03
C ASN A 226 -21.20 -20.58 -16.54
N LYS A 227 -20.84 -21.78 -17.00
CA LYS A 227 -21.13 -22.20 -18.37
C LYS A 227 -21.77 -23.58 -18.36
N ILE A 228 -22.81 -23.71 -19.17
CA ILE A 228 -23.52 -24.96 -19.45
C ILE A 228 -22.83 -25.57 -20.68
N HIS A 229 -22.65 -26.90 -20.67
CA HIS A 229 -22.09 -27.74 -21.73
C HIS A 229 -20.55 -27.84 -21.76
N LEU A 230 -20.04 -28.91 -21.17
CA LEU A 230 -18.66 -29.35 -21.29
C LEU A 230 -18.49 -30.16 -22.60
N PRO A 231 -17.53 -29.87 -23.48
CA PRO A 231 -17.38 -30.56 -24.77
C PRO A 231 -16.74 -31.96 -24.68
N PHE A 232 -16.28 -32.37 -23.50
CA PHE A 232 -15.49 -33.59 -23.34
C PHE A 232 -16.44 -34.79 -23.29
N HIS A 233 -16.37 -35.66 -24.29
CA HIS A 233 -17.13 -36.91 -24.30
C HIS A 233 -16.64 -37.84 -23.16
N ASN A 234 -17.57 -38.45 -22.41
CA ASN A 234 -17.32 -39.44 -21.36
C ASN A 234 -16.65 -38.96 -20.05
N LYS A 235 -16.55 -37.63 -19.80
CA LYS A 235 -15.98 -37.05 -18.56
C LYS A 235 -14.61 -37.62 -18.15
N LYS A 236 -13.79 -38.03 -19.12
CA LYS A 236 -12.41 -38.46 -18.91
C LYS A 236 -11.48 -37.37 -19.43
N TYR A 237 -10.59 -36.86 -18.59
CA TYR A 237 -9.65 -35.80 -18.97
C TYR A 237 -8.40 -35.82 -18.09
N LEU A 238 -7.39 -35.09 -18.55
CA LEU A 238 -6.22 -34.72 -17.78
C LEU A 238 -6.55 -33.47 -16.95
N LEU A 239 -6.38 -33.57 -15.64
CA LEU A 239 -6.70 -32.53 -14.66
C LEU A 239 -5.45 -32.13 -13.89
N GLY A 240 -5.19 -30.83 -13.77
CA GLY A 240 -4.12 -30.34 -12.89
C GLY A 240 -3.75 -28.88 -13.15
N LEU A 241 -2.46 -28.57 -13.04
CA LEU A 241 -1.92 -27.22 -13.07
C LEU A 241 -1.27 -26.90 -14.41
N ALA A 242 -1.63 -25.77 -15.03
CA ALA A 242 -0.92 -25.23 -16.17
C ALA A 242 -0.23 -23.91 -15.78
N ALA A 243 1.02 -23.74 -16.19
CA ALA A 243 1.84 -22.58 -15.84
C ALA A 243 2.68 -22.08 -17.03
N THR A 244 2.81 -20.76 -17.15
CA THR A 244 3.64 -20.09 -18.17
C THR A 244 4.24 -18.79 -17.64
N SER A 245 5.47 -18.50 -18.06
CA SER A 245 6.13 -17.22 -17.80
C SER A 245 5.76 -16.12 -18.79
N CYS A 246 4.98 -16.41 -19.84
CA CYS A 246 4.78 -15.52 -20.99
C CYS A 246 6.09 -15.02 -21.64
N ASN A 247 7.17 -15.79 -21.50
CA ASN A 247 8.41 -15.66 -22.23
C ASN A 247 9.12 -17.02 -22.27
N ASN A 248 9.25 -17.61 -23.45
CA ASN A 248 9.86 -18.95 -23.58
C ASN A 248 11.29 -19.07 -23.03
N ASN A 249 12.02 -17.96 -22.87
CA ASN A 249 13.42 -17.95 -22.43
C ASN A 249 13.60 -17.53 -20.96
N ILE A 250 12.51 -17.41 -20.19
CA ILE A 250 12.55 -17.05 -18.76
C ILE A 250 11.71 -18.06 -17.98
N LEU A 251 12.24 -18.55 -16.85
CA LEU A 251 11.49 -19.35 -15.88
C LEU A 251 10.86 -18.42 -14.85
N THR A 252 9.53 -18.42 -14.78
CA THR A 252 8.80 -17.83 -13.66
C THR A 252 8.69 -18.84 -12.53
N ASN A 253 8.90 -18.40 -11.29
CA ASN A 253 8.69 -19.20 -10.10
C ASN A 253 7.29 -18.92 -9.52
N PHE A 254 6.53 -19.97 -9.27
CA PHE A 254 5.19 -19.95 -8.70
C PHE A 254 5.21 -20.69 -7.37
N VAL A 255 4.66 -20.07 -6.33
CA VAL A 255 4.52 -20.69 -5.02
C VAL A 255 3.06 -21.02 -4.79
N ILE A 256 2.80 -22.25 -4.36
CA ILE A 256 1.47 -22.79 -4.09
C ILE A 256 1.46 -23.31 -2.66
N ASP A 257 0.47 -22.88 -1.87
CA ASP A 257 0.19 -23.45 -0.55
C ASP A 257 -0.40 -24.85 -0.69
N ARG A 258 -1.47 -24.97 -1.48
CA ARG A 258 -2.17 -26.26 -1.67
C ARG A 258 -2.86 -26.40 -3.02
N LEU A 259 -3.05 -27.66 -3.40
CA LEU A 259 -3.93 -28.13 -4.47
C LEU A 259 -4.85 -29.19 -3.88
N ARG A 260 -6.17 -29.02 -3.95
CA ARG A 260 -7.14 -30.03 -3.54
C ARG A 260 -8.02 -30.46 -4.69
N ILE A 261 -8.35 -31.74 -4.74
CA ILE A 261 -9.36 -32.28 -5.65
C ILE A 261 -10.40 -32.99 -4.80
N ASN A 262 -11.66 -32.56 -4.90
CA ASN A 262 -12.78 -33.08 -4.13
C ASN A 262 -12.56 -33.03 -2.59
N GLY A 263 -11.84 -32.01 -2.13
CA GLY A 263 -11.51 -31.81 -0.72
C GLY A 263 -10.22 -32.50 -0.25
N GLU A 264 -9.64 -33.38 -1.06
CA GLU A 264 -8.41 -34.12 -0.71
C GLU A 264 -7.16 -33.36 -1.17
N ASP A 265 -6.16 -33.21 -0.29
CA ASP A 265 -4.88 -32.57 -0.60
C ASP A 265 -4.04 -33.44 -1.57
N ILE A 266 -3.62 -32.83 -2.68
CA ILE A 266 -2.84 -33.48 -3.73
C ILE A 266 -1.36 -33.12 -3.59
N ASP A 267 -0.51 -34.14 -3.51
CA ASP A 267 0.93 -33.94 -3.58
C ASP A 267 1.36 -33.57 -5.01
N VAL A 268 1.55 -32.28 -5.24
CA VAL A 268 1.89 -31.71 -6.55
C VAL A 268 3.17 -32.32 -7.12
N THR A 269 4.09 -32.80 -6.28
CA THR A 269 5.34 -33.44 -6.75
C THR A 269 5.12 -34.80 -7.41
N LYS A 270 3.95 -35.42 -7.22
CA LYS A 270 3.58 -36.72 -7.80
C LYS A 270 2.78 -36.60 -9.11
N LEU A 271 2.42 -35.38 -9.52
CA LEU A 271 1.74 -35.15 -10.80
C LEU A 271 2.68 -35.46 -11.98
N LYS A 272 2.12 -36.02 -13.06
CA LYS A 272 2.85 -36.17 -14.33
C LYS A 272 3.13 -34.78 -14.89
N ALA A 273 4.32 -34.55 -15.45
CA ALA A 273 4.71 -33.26 -15.99
C ALA A 273 4.94 -33.36 -17.51
N GLU A 274 4.30 -32.48 -18.27
CA GLU A 274 4.48 -32.32 -19.71
C GLU A 274 4.91 -30.89 -20.03
N GLU A 275 5.83 -30.76 -20.99
CA GLU A 275 6.36 -29.48 -21.47
C GLU A 275 5.90 -29.28 -22.91
N PHE A 276 4.88 -28.46 -23.12
CA PHE A 276 4.41 -28.11 -24.46
C PHE A 276 5.25 -26.96 -24.98
N GLY A 277 6.09 -27.17 -26.00
CA GLY A 277 6.73 -26.10 -26.78
C GLY A 277 7.58 -25.07 -25.98
N THR A 278 8.02 -25.42 -24.77
CA THR A 278 8.85 -24.56 -23.91
C THR A 278 10.33 -24.66 -24.29
N ASN A 279 11.09 -23.56 -24.19
CA ASN A 279 12.54 -23.60 -24.43
C ASN A 279 13.30 -23.99 -23.15
N LEU A 280 12.77 -23.64 -21.98
CA LEU A 280 13.35 -23.99 -20.68
C LEU A 280 12.41 -24.96 -19.95
N LYS A 281 12.96 -26.12 -19.59
CA LYS A 281 12.26 -27.12 -18.78
C LYS A 281 12.06 -26.58 -17.37
N GLY A 282 10.82 -26.61 -16.88
CA GLY A 282 10.49 -26.25 -15.52
C GLY A 282 10.80 -27.34 -14.50
N SER A 283 10.57 -27.03 -13.23
CA SER A 283 10.76 -27.94 -12.08
C SER A 283 9.59 -27.81 -11.10
N THR A 284 9.38 -28.86 -10.32
CA THR A 284 8.39 -28.90 -9.24
C THR A 284 9.09 -29.44 -7.99
N ARG A 285 9.04 -28.71 -6.88
CA ARG A 285 9.58 -29.19 -5.59
C ARG A 285 8.68 -28.79 -4.44
N LYS A 286 8.74 -29.55 -3.35
CA LYS A 286 8.20 -29.14 -2.05
C LYS A 286 9.28 -28.35 -1.31
N ALA A 287 8.91 -27.25 -0.68
CA ALA A 287 9.79 -26.39 0.10
C ALA A 287 9.12 -26.02 1.43
N ASN A 288 9.95 -25.68 2.42
CA ASN A 288 9.50 -25.21 3.72
C ASN A 288 9.79 -23.72 3.85
N VAL A 289 8.82 -22.96 4.32
CA VAL A 289 8.96 -21.57 4.77
C VAL A 289 9.01 -21.59 6.29
N LEU A 290 10.02 -20.93 6.87
CA LEU A 290 10.32 -21.01 8.30
C LEU A 290 9.94 -19.71 9.00
N HIS A 291 9.06 -19.79 10.00
CA HIS A 291 8.63 -18.65 10.82
C HIS A 291 9.14 -18.82 12.26
N THR A 292 9.93 -17.87 12.73
CA THR A 292 10.56 -17.90 14.05
C THR A 292 9.62 -17.46 15.17
N ASP A 293 9.98 -17.71 16.42
CA ASP A 293 9.25 -17.25 17.61
C ASP A 293 9.58 -15.81 18.04
N PHE A 294 10.37 -15.08 17.24
CA PHE A 294 10.80 -13.73 17.55
C PHE A 294 10.67 -12.77 16.36
N LYS A 295 10.74 -11.47 16.67
CA LYS A 295 10.82 -10.36 15.70
C LYS A 295 12.09 -9.55 15.91
N LEU A 296 12.62 -8.93 14.87
CA LEU A 296 13.77 -8.04 14.93
C LEU A 296 13.37 -6.64 15.44
N SER A 297 14.35 -5.81 15.77
CA SER A 297 14.16 -4.45 16.29
C SER A 297 14.52 -3.45 15.19
N LYS A 298 13.71 -2.41 14.96
CA LYS A 298 14.02 -1.39 13.93
C LYS A 298 15.20 -0.48 14.36
N ASP A 299 15.38 -0.22 15.65
CA ASP A 299 16.33 0.80 16.12
C ASP A 299 17.77 0.29 16.25
N LYS A 300 17.92 -0.94 16.76
CA LYS A 300 19.20 -1.65 16.95
C LYS A 300 18.94 -3.04 17.50
N GLY A 301 19.87 -3.96 17.28
CA GLY A 301 19.74 -5.32 17.80
C GLY A 301 20.97 -6.20 17.56
N LYS A 302 20.82 -7.47 17.95
CA LYS A 302 21.84 -8.52 17.80
C LYS A 302 21.17 -9.79 17.28
N ILE A 303 21.86 -10.54 16.42
CA ILE A 303 21.45 -11.84 15.90
C ILE A 303 22.60 -12.81 16.16
N TYR A 304 22.29 -13.94 16.80
CA TYR A 304 23.24 -15.00 17.11
C TYR A 304 22.79 -16.28 16.42
N LEU A 305 23.72 -16.98 15.77
CA LEU A 305 23.53 -18.31 15.19
C LEU A 305 24.42 -19.31 15.92
N PHE A 306 23.85 -20.44 16.33
CA PHE A 306 24.54 -21.50 17.05
C PHE A 306 24.34 -22.86 16.37
N ASN A 307 25.36 -23.72 16.39
CA ASN A 307 25.20 -25.11 15.99
C ASN A 307 24.55 -25.96 17.09
N LYS A 308 24.20 -27.21 16.76
CA LYS A 308 23.57 -28.17 17.69
C LYS A 308 24.38 -28.48 18.96
N SER A 309 25.70 -28.22 18.95
CA SER A 309 26.58 -28.43 20.11
C SER A 309 26.59 -27.22 21.06
N GLY A 310 25.91 -26.12 20.69
CA GLY A 310 25.87 -24.88 21.45
C GLY A 310 27.00 -23.89 21.13
N GLU A 311 27.84 -24.18 20.14
CA GLU A 311 28.89 -23.29 19.67
C GLU A 311 28.30 -22.17 18.80
N GLN A 312 28.75 -20.93 19.02
CA GLN A 312 28.34 -19.78 18.21
C GLN A 312 29.02 -19.82 16.85
N ILE A 313 28.21 -19.97 15.80
CA ILE A 313 28.66 -20.06 14.41
C ILE A 313 28.74 -18.69 13.75
N ASP A 314 27.78 -17.80 14.04
CA ASP A 314 27.82 -16.44 13.51
C ASP A 314 27.14 -15.44 14.46
N TYR A 315 27.47 -14.16 14.27
CA TYR A 315 26.97 -13.04 15.05
C TYR A 315 26.92 -11.76 14.21
N ILE A 316 25.80 -11.04 14.30
CA ILE A 316 25.67 -9.67 13.79
C ILE A 316 25.12 -8.76 14.88
N GLU A 317 25.74 -7.59 15.04
CA GLU A 317 25.20 -6.43 15.75
C GLU A 317 24.86 -5.35 14.73
N TYR A 318 23.69 -4.75 14.88
CA TYR A 318 23.18 -3.77 13.92
C TYR A 318 22.54 -2.57 14.62
N GLY A 319 22.60 -1.42 13.95
CA GLY A 319 21.97 -0.17 14.36
C GLY A 319 20.62 0.04 13.70
N GLU A 320 20.23 1.30 13.50
CA GLU A 320 18.93 1.66 12.95
C GLU A 320 18.71 1.07 11.54
N GLN A 321 17.52 0.52 11.32
CA GLN A 321 17.10 -0.12 10.09
C GLN A 321 16.02 0.73 9.40
N LYS A 322 16.15 0.87 8.08
CA LYS A 322 15.17 1.57 7.23
C LYS A 322 14.33 0.54 6.48
N THR A 323 13.07 0.89 6.22
CA THR A 323 12.17 0.03 5.46
C THR A 323 12.73 -0.26 4.07
N ASP A 324 12.70 -1.53 3.67
CA ASP A 324 13.19 -2.04 2.39
C ASP A 324 14.69 -1.84 2.13
N ILE A 325 15.47 -1.52 3.17
CA ILE A 325 16.93 -1.54 3.16
C ILE A 325 17.39 -2.67 4.07
N SER A 326 18.09 -3.66 3.52
CA SER A 326 18.63 -4.77 4.28
C SER A 326 20.06 -4.48 4.76
N PHE A 327 20.53 -5.28 5.71
CA PHE A 327 21.89 -5.25 6.23
C PHE A 327 22.49 -6.66 6.14
N GLY A 328 23.73 -6.78 5.66
CA GLY A 328 24.32 -8.09 5.39
C GLY A 328 25.74 -8.04 4.86
N ARG A 329 26.26 -9.18 4.40
CA ARG A 329 27.66 -9.41 4.04
C ARG A 329 27.92 -9.15 2.56
N TYR A 330 28.99 -8.42 2.21
CA TYR A 330 29.40 -8.24 0.81
C TYR A 330 30.90 -8.40 0.60
N PRO A 331 31.35 -9.38 -0.21
CA PRO A 331 30.56 -10.45 -0.86
C PRO A 331 29.88 -11.41 0.14
N ASP A 332 29.04 -12.33 -0.34
CA ASP A 332 28.36 -13.33 0.48
C ASP A 332 29.32 -14.08 1.40
N GLY A 333 28.93 -14.28 2.66
CA GLY A 333 29.76 -14.93 3.68
C GLY A 333 31.04 -14.19 4.07
N SER A 334 31.31 -12.99 3.54
CA SER A 334 32.48 -12.20 3.93
C SER A 334 32.30 -11.54 5.31
N SER A 335 33.40 -11.11 5.91
CA SER A 335 33.37 -10.34 7.17
C SER A 335 32.87 -8.89 7.00
N ASN A 336 32.72 -8.41 5.76
CA ASN A 336 32.36 -7.03 5.47
C ASN A 336 30.84 -6.85 5.49
N LEU A 337 30.33 -6.10 6.47
CA LEU A 337 28.90 -5.81 6.63
C LEU A 337 28.54 -4.45 6.04
N VAL A 338 27.50 -4.43 5.22
CA VAL A 338 27.01 -3.24 4.51
C VAL A 338 25.49 -3.23 4.49
N TYR A 339 24.91 -2.06 4.22
CA TYR A 339 23.49 -1.97 3.88
C TYR A 339 23.29 -2.21 2.39
N PHE A 340 22.15 -2.73 1.95
CA PHE A 340 21.79 -2.85 0.54
C PHE A 340 20.53 -2.03 0.24
N GLU A 341 20.62 -1.11 -0.72
CA GLU A 341 19.45 -0.31 -1.18
C GLU A 341 18.46 -1.16 -1.97
N LYS A 342 18.91 -2.29 -2.51
CA LYS A 342 18.09 -3.30 -3.17
C LYS A 342 18.40 -4.63 -2.51
N PRO A 343 17.62 -5.05 -1.52
CA PRO A 343 17.85 -6.33 -0.86
C PRO A 343 17.78 -7.49 -1.83
N THR A 344 18.51 -8.57 -1.53
CA THR A 344 18.74 -9.71 -2.42
C THR A 344 18.33 -11.06 -1.82
N PRO A 345 17.19 -11.19 -1.12
CA PRO A 345 16.82 -12.44 -0.48
C PRO A 345 16.72 -13.60 -1.47
N GLY A 346 17.41 -14.69 -1.15
CA GLY A 346 17.54 -15.90 -1.95
C GLY A 346 18.59 -15.81 -3.07
N LEU A 347 19.34 -14.72 -3.16
CA LEU A 347 20.31 -14.44 -4.24
C LEU A 347 21.63 -13.93 -3.65
N THR A 348 22.67 -13.90 -4.49
CA THR A 348 23.95 -13.29 -4.11
C THR A 348 23.79 -11.80 -3.82
N ASN A 349 24.37 -11.36 -2.70
CA ASN A 349 24.34 -9.97 -2.27
C ASN A 349 24.95 -9.04 -3.32
N SER A 350 24.18 -8.04 -3.73
CA SER A 350 24.60 -7.02 -4.70
C SER A 350 23.95 -5.67 -4.40
N GLY A 351 24.52 -4.56 -4.90
CA GLY A 351 23.92 -3.23 -4.69
C GLY A 351 24.21 -2.58 -3.32
N VAL A 352 25.47 -2.66 -2.88
CA VAL A 352 25.99 -2.06 -1.64
C VAL A 352 25.61 -0.57 -1.49
N LYS A 353 25.19 -0.16 -0.28
CA LYS A 353 25.05 1.23 0.13
C LYS A 353 26.43 1.86 0.23
N ARG A 354 26.73 2.66 -0.77
CA ARG A 354 27.95 3.44 -0.88
C ARG A 354 27.81 4.74 -0.10
N PRO A 355 28.91 5.38 0.33
CA PRO A 355 28.84 6.75 0.81
C PRO A 355 28.05 7.59 -0.19
N LYS A 356 27.05 8.31 0.30
CA LYS A 356 26.20 9.16 -0.53
C LYS A 356 26.90 10.50 -0.70
N ALA A 357 26.98 11.00 -1.91
CA ALA A 357 27.41 12.36 -2.14
C ALA A 357 26.52 13.31 -1.31
N LEU A 358 27.14 14.24 -0.59
CA LEU A 358 26.40 15.35 0.02
C LEU A 358 25.63 16.15 -1.03
N GLU A 359 24.48 16.65 -0.59
CA GLU A 359 23.54 17.44 -1.37
C GLU A 359 24.15 18.77 -1.84
N PRO A 360 23.81 19.24 -3.06
CA PRO A 360 24.13 20.59 -3.48
C PRO A 360 23.53 21.62 -2.53
N ILE A 361 24.37 22.55 -2.07
CA ILE A 361 23.95 23.70 -1.27
C ILE A 361 23.63 24.85 -2.23
N PHE A 362 22.44 25.41 -2.07
CA PHE A 362 21.99 26.56 -2.82
C PHE A 362 22.31 27.83 -2.04
N SER A 363 22.95 28.80 -2.68
CA SER A 363 23.24 30.11 -2.05
C SER A 363 22.00 30.91 -1.68
N ILE A 364 20.87 30.64 -2.33
CA ILE A 364 19.59 31.34 -2.13
C ILE A 364 18.49 30.29 -2.02
N GLN A 365 17.73 30.35 -0.93
CA GLN A 365 16.62 29.44 -0.64
C GLN A 365 15.42 29.67 -1.57
N GLY A 366 14.58 28.65 -1.77
CA GLY A 366 13.29 28.82 -2.45
C GLY A 366 12.39 29.84 -1.73
N GLY A 367 11.54 30.54 -2.48
CA GLY A 367 10.69 31.60 -1.93
C GLY A 367 10.28 32.66 -2.96
N PHE A 368 9.91 33.84 -2.48
CA PHE A 368 9.38 34.95 -3.29
C PHE A 368 10.42 36.02 -3.56
N TYR A 369 10.54 36.45 -4.82
CA TYR A 369 11.55 37.39 -5.27
C TYR A 369 10.97 38.47 -6.18
N LYS A 370 11.49 39.69 -6.05
CA LYS A 370 11.10 40.88 -6.85
C LYS A 370 12.14 41.28 -7.89
N ASN A 371 13.41 40.97 -7.62
CA ASN A 371 14.54 41.35 -8.45
C ASN A 371 15.28 40.09 -8.88
N ASP A 372 15.85 40.15 -10.08
CA ASP A 372 16.72 39.11 -10.62
C ASP A 372 17.93 38.87 -9.70
N PHE A 373 18.42 37.64 -9.67
CA PHE A 373 19.61 37.27 -8.91
C PHE A 373 20.41 36.17 -9.59
N SER A 374 21.66 36.04 -9.16
CA SER A 374 22.56 35.00 -9.61
C SER A 374 22.71 33.93 -8.53
N LEU A 375 22.19 32.73 -8.79
CA LEU A 375 22.24 31.59 -7.89
C LEU A 375 23.52 30.80 -8.09
N THR A 376 24.31 30.65 -7.03
CA THR A 376 25.41 29.69 -6.99
C THR A 376 25.01 28.39 -6.30
N LEU A 377 25.50 27.27 -6.84
CA LEU A 377 25.43 25.94 -6.23
C LEU A 377 26.83 25.54 -5.77
N THR A 378 26.94 24.99 -4.58
CA THR A 378 28.19 24.41 -4.07
C THR A 378 27.96 22.97 -3.64
N ASN A 379 29.00 22.15 -3.67
CA ASN A 379 28.94 20.83 -3.07
C ASN A 379 29.97 20.77 -1.94
N PRO A 380 29.59 20.38 -0.71
CA PRO A 380 30.53 20.25 0.40
C PRO A 380 31.47 19.03 0.27
N ASN A 381 31.24 18.09 -0.67
CA ASN A 381 32.18 17.01 -0.97
C ASN A 381 33.45 17.54 -1.65
N THR A 382 34.63 17.06 -1.22
CA THR A 382 35.93 17.47 -1.77
C THR A 382 36.55 16.45 -2.74
N SER A 383 35.82 15.41 -3.16
CA SER A 383 36.35 14.38 -4.07
C SER A 383 36.28 14.82 -5.53
N GLU A 384 37.34 14.55 -6.30
CA GLU A 384 37.51 14.98 -7.71
C GLU A 384 36.49 14.35 -8.70
N ASN A 385 35.57 13.51 -8.22
CA ASN A 385 34.67 12.71 -9.06
C ASN A 385 33.17 13.00 -8.85
N ILE A 386 32.82 14.11 -8.19
CA ILE A 386 31.42 14.50 -7.95
C ILE A 386 31.11 15.82 -8.65
N ASN A 387 30.12 15.80 -9.53
CA ASN A 387 29.66 16.97 -10.28
C ASN A 387 28.20 17.28 -9.97
N ILE A 388 27.83 18.56 -9.95
CA ILE A 388 26.44 18.99 -9.77
C ILE A 388 25.76 19.07 -11.13
N TYR A 389 24.67 18.35 -11.29
CA TYR A 389 23.76 18.43 -12.43
C TYR A 389 22.44 19.03 -12.00
N TYR A 390 21.80 19.80 -12.88
CA TYR A 390 20.53 20.45 -12.55
C TYR A 390 19.54 20.50 -13.73
N THR A 391 18.27 20.68 -13.39
CA THR A 391 17.15 20.89 -14.31
C THR A 391 16.32 22.09 -13.83
N THR A 392 15.63 22.73 -14.79
CA THR A 392 14.76 23.89 -14.53
C THR A 392 13.28 23.62 -14.81
N ASN A 393 12.95 22.37 -15.17
CA ASN A 393 11.64 21.96 -15.69
C ASN A 393 10.89 20.96 -14.78
N GLY A 394 11.51 20.61 -13.64
CA GLY A 394 10.97 19.64 -12.69
C GLY A 394 11.46 18.21 -12.87
N ASP A 395 12.19 17.87 -13.93
CA ASP A 395 12.71 16.51 -14.15
C ASP A 395 13.86 16.16 -13.18
N GLU A 396 14.06 14.88 -12.88
CA GLU A 396 15.20 14.45 -12.08
C GLU A 396 16.53 14.78 -12.81
N PRO A 397 17.51 15.44 -12.17
CA PRO A 397 18.81 15.64 -12.78
C PRO A 397 19.56 14.33 -12.99
N THR A 398 20.00 14.10 -14.23
CA THR A 398 20.80 12.95 -14.65
C THR A 398 22.13 13.41 -15.26
N LEU A 399 22.99 12.48 -15.64
CA LEU A 399 24.22 12.79 -16.40
C LEU A 399 23.95 13.48 -17.75
N ASN A 400 22.73 13.39 -18.28
CA ASN A 400 22.32 14.06 -19.52
C ASN A 400 21.72 15.45 -19.27
N SER A 401 21.60 15.88 -18.01
CA SER A 401 21.08 17.20 -17.62
C SER A 401 22.19 18.27 -17.67
N ASN A 402 21.86 19.52 -17.32
CA ASN A 402 22.84 20.60 -17.36
C ASN A 402 23.89 20.41 -16.27
N LEU A 403 25.16 20.36 -16.66
CA LEU A 403 26.30 20.41 -15.74
C LEU A 403 26.45 21.84 -15.20
N TYR A 404 26.52 21.99 -13.87
CA TYR A 404 26.75 23.28 -13.24
C TYR A 404 28.23 23.69 -13.37
N LEU A 405 28.49 24.75 -14.14
CA LEU A 405 29.83 25.29 -14.39
C LEU A 405 29.99 26.75 -13.96
N SER A 406 28.88 27.48 -13.82
CA SER A 406 28.85 28.90 -13.48
C SER A 406 27.52 29.27 -12.84
N PRO A 407 27.42 30.41 -12.13
CA PRO A 407 26.19 30.84 -11.48
C PRO A 407 25.00 30.93 -12.45
N ILE A 408 23.81 30.56 -11.98
CA ILE A 408 22.57 30.49 -12.75
C ILE A 408 21.78 31.79 -12.54
N SER A 409 21.45 32.50 -13.62
CA SER A 409 20.60 33.70 -13.55
C SER A 409 19.13 33.30 -13.38
N ILE A 410 18.49 33.79 -12.33
CA ILE A 410 17.06 33.60 -12.05
C ILE A 410 16.36 34.97 -12.13
N SER A 411 15.47 35.13 -13.10
CA SER A 411 14.71 36.37 -13.35
C SER A 411 13.20 36.15 -13.51
N THR A 412 12.76 34.90 -13.48
CA THR A 412 11.35 34.51 -13.60
C THR A 412 11.07 33.33 -12.69
N THR A 413 9.79 33.00 -12.51
CA THR A 413 9.39 31.83 -11.71
C THR A 413 10.06 30.57 -12.24
N THR A 414 10.90 29.96 -11.43
CA THR A 414 11.77 28.84 -11.83
C THR A 414 11.75 27.77 -10.75
N VAL A 415 11.52 26.52 -11.17
CA VAL A 415 11.81 25.35 -10.34
C VAL A 415 13.20 24.88 -10.68
N LEU A 416 14.10 24.83 -9.70
CA LEU A 416 15.44 24.29 -9.89
C LEU A 416 15.61 23.02 -9.07
N ARG A 417 15.99 21.92 -9.72
CA ARG A 417 16.37 20.68 -9.06
C ARG A 417 17.84 20.44 -9.33
N ALA A 418 18.63 20.15 -8.29
CA ALA A 418 20.04 19.85 -8.42
C ALA A 418 20.39 18.54 -7.70
N LYS A 419 21.27 17.75 -8.32
CA LYS A 419 21.78 16.48 -7.80
C LYS A 419 23.28 16.45 -7.99
N ALA A 420 23.99 16.00 -6.97
CA ALA A 420 25.41 15.69 -7.09
C ALA A 420 25.56 14.24 -7.56
N ILE A 421 26.15 14.06 -8.73
CA ILE A 421 26.31 12.75 -9.36
C ILE A 421 27.77 12.36 -9.30
N SER A 422 28.03 11.14 -8.82
CA SER A 422 29.38 10.59 -8.70
C SER A 422 29.74 9.79 -9.96
N ASN A 423 30.91 10.09 -10.54
CA ASN A 423 31.52 9.23 -11.56
C ASN A 423 32.29 8.06 -10.94
N ASN A 424 32.50 8.06 -9.62
CA ASN A 424 33.04 6.92 -8.89
C ASN A 424 31.91 5.93 -8.62
N LYS A 425 32.10 4.70 -9.08
CA LYS A 425 31.17 3.60 -8.83
C LYS A 425 30.98 3.39 -7.33
N ASP A 426 31.93 3.67 -6.45
CA ASP A 426 31.81 3.41 -5.01
C ASP A 426 31.15 4.54 -4.21
N THR A 427 30.42 5.46 -4.84
CA THR A 427 29.71 6.57 -4.18
C THR A 427 28.33 6.71 -4.82
N ASN A 428 27.27 6.72 -4.01
CA ASN A 428 25.91 6.95 -4.50
C ASN A 428 25.69 8.45 -4.73
N ASP A 429 24.86 8.81 -5.71
CA ASP A 429 24.48 10.20 -5.96
C ASP A 429 23.80 10.81 -4.73
N SER A 430 23.85 12.14 -4.61
CA SER A 430 23.11 12.83 -3.56
C SER A 430 21.60 12.68 -3.72
N ARG A 431 20.85 13.07 -2.69
CA ARG A 431 19.43 13.39 -2.91
C ARG A 431 19.34 14.59 -3.84
N ILE A 432 18.19 14.71 -4.47
CA ILE A 432 17.85 15.89 -5.25
C ILE A 432 17.45 16.98 -4.27
N VAL A 433 18.10 18.13 -4.34
CA VAL A 433 17.64 19.35 -3.67
C VAL A 433 16.80 20.12 -4.66
N THR A 434 15.61 20.51 -4.24
CA THR A 434 14.63 21.20 -5.09
C THR A 434 14.30 22.54 -4.46
N HIS A 435 14.31 23.61 -5.24
CA HIS A 435 13.80 24.91 -4.82
C HIS A 435 12.90 25.52 -5.89
N THR A 436 11.78 26.08 -5.45
CA THR A 436 10.94 26.92 -6.30
C THR A 436 11.16 28.40 -5.97
N TYR A 437 11.49 29.19 -6.99
CA TYR A 437 11.63 30.64 -6.92
C TYR A 437 10.43 31.28 -7.60
N PHE A 438 9.61 32.03 -6.87
CA PHE A 438 8.42 32.70 -7.39
C PHE A 438 8.68 34.18 -7.68
N PHE A 439 8.28 34.63 -8.87
CA PHE A 439 8.30 36.03 -9.29
C PHE A 439 6.88 36.52 -9.58
N GLY A 440 6.56 37.73 -9.13
CA GLY A 440 5.26 38.36 -9.37
C GLY A 440 4.08 37.73 -8.64
N GLU A 441 4.32 36.74 -7.77
CA GLU A 441 3.29 36.08 -6.98
C GLU A 441 3.00 36.88 -5.70
N ASN A 442 1.74 37.25 -5.49
CA ASN A 442 1.31 38.15 -4.41
C ASN A 442 0.01 37.68 -3.73
N SER A 443 -0.34 36.39 -3.87
CA SER A 443 -1.51 35.80 -3.25
C SER A 443 -1.48 35.91 -1.72
N LYS A 444 -2.67 35.96 -1.12
CA LYS A 444 -2.85 35.89 0.33
C LYS A 444 -2.99 34.46 0.84
N LEU A 445 -3.21 33.51 -0.07
CA LEU A 445 -3.29 32.10 0.26
C LEU A 445 -1.88 31.50 0.37
N PRO A 446 -1.67 30.51 1.25
CA PRO A 446 -0.46 29.70 1.20
C PRO A 446 -0.28 29.05 -0.17
N ILE A 447 0.98 28.79 -0.53
CA ILE A 447 1.37 28.20 -1.79
C ILE A 447 2.05 26.87 -1.55
N ILE A 448 1.65 25.88 -2.33
CA ILE A 448 2.28 24.56 -2.39
C ILE A 448 2.88 24.36 -3.77
N SER A 449 4.18 24.11 -3.82
CA SER A 449 4.88 23.67 -5.03
C SER A 449 5.10 22.17 -4.97
N LEU A 450 4.48 21.44 -5.89
CA LEU A 450 4.74 20.04 -6.15
C LEU A 450 5.68 19.94 -7.35
N VAL A 451 6.80 19.25 -7.15
CA VAL A 451 7.81 19.07 -8.19
C VAL A 451 8.11 17.59 -8.39
N THR A 452 7.95 17.08 -9.60
CA THR A 452 8.23 15.68 -9.91
C THR A 452 8.63 15.50 -11.38
N ASP A 453 9.26 14.38 -11.68
CA ASP A 453 9.69 14.05 -13.02
C ASP A 453 8.49 13.91 -13.97
N SER A 454 8.59 14.54 -15.14
CA SER A 454 7.55 14.50 -16.15
C SER A 454 7.21 13.08 -16.61
N LEU A 455 8.14 12.12 -16.52
CA LEU A 455 7.91 10.71 -16.80
C LEU A 455 6.89 10.08 -15.84
N PHE A 456 6.89 10.48 -14.57
CA PHE A 456 5.94 9.97 -13.59
C PHE A 456 4.54 10.56 -13.74
N LEU A 457 4.43 11.70 -14.42
CA LEU A 457 3.16 12.34 -14.70
C LEU A 457 2.59 11.86 -16.03
N TRP A 458 3.33 12.04 -17.13
CA TRP A 458 2.76 12.09 -18.47
C TRP A 458 3.10 10.89 -19.38
N GLU A 459 4.09 10.06 -19.02
CA GLU A 459 4.51 8.95 -19.87
C GLU A 459 3.42 7.87 -19.96
N LYS A 460 3.11 7.39 -21.16
CA LYS A 460 1.93 6.56 -21.44
C LYS A 460 1.88 5.23 -20.66
N LYS A 461 3.03 4.62 -20.39
CA LYS A 461 3.11 3.30 -19.73
C LYS A 461 3.19 3.40 -18.21
N GLN A 462 3.70 4.50 -17.66
CA GLN A 462 4.01 4.60 -16.23
C GLN A 462 3.51 5.87 -15.53
N GLY A 463 3.00 6.84 -16.28
CA GLY A 463 2.56 8.15 -15.79
C GLY A 463 1.19 8.10 -15.12
N ILE A 464 1.05 8.78 -13.99
CA ILE A 464 -0.21 8.78 -13.22
C ILE A 464 -1.30 9.69 -13.81
N PHE A 465 -0.96 10.58 -14.75
CA PHE A 465 -1.89 11.52 -15.40
C PHE A 465 -2.41 11.07 -16.77
N THR A 466 -2.13 9.84 -17.22
CA THR A 466 -2.47 9.44 -18.59
C THR A 466 -3.99 9.19 -18.73
N PRO A 467 -4.65 9.72 -19.80
CA PRO A 467 -6.08 9.50 -20.04
C PRO A 467 -6.45 8.04 -20.32
N GLU A 468 -5.48 7.27 -20.83
CA GLU A 468 -5.66 5.89 -21.28
C GLU A 468 -5.68 4.89 -20.11
N LYS A 469 -4.99 5.19 -18.99
CA LYS A 469 -4.95 4.35 -17.79
C LYS A 469 -4.55 5.14 -16.53
N ILE A 470 -5.52 5.38 -15.64
CA ILE A 470 -5.25 6.08 -14.37
C ILE A 470 -4.63 5.09 -13.37
N PHE A 471 -3.33 5.18 -13.12
CA PHE A 471 -2.63 4.40 -12.09
C PHE A 471 -2.84 4.99 -10.68
N TYR A 472 -4.10 5.11 -10.24
CA TYR A 472 -4.47 5.84 -9.02
C TYR A 472 -3.96 5.21 -7.71
N LYS A 473 -3.47 3.97 -7.73
CA LYS A 473 -2.83 3.34 -6.57
C LYS A 473 -1.31 3.52 -6.54
N LYS A 474 -0.70 3.94 -7.65
CA LYS A 474 0.75 4.13 -7.75
C LYS A 474 1.19 5.36 -6.97
N ILE A 475 2.20 5.19 -6.13
CA ILE A 475 2.93 6.27 -5.47
C ILE A 475 4.14 6.60 -6.35
N ILE A 476 4.37 7.88 -6.62
CA ILE A 476 5.52 8.38 -7.38
C ILE A 476 6.37 9.29 -6.49
N PRO A 477 7.70 9.36 -6.69
CA PRO A 477 8.52 10.32 -5.96
C PRO A 477 8.21 11.75 -6.40
N ALA A 478 8.14 12.68 -5.45
CA ALA A 478 7.99 14.10 -5.69
C ALA A 478 8.72 14.92 -4.61
N ASN A 479 8.77 16.23 -4.80
CA ASN A 479 9.17 17.19 -3.80
C ASN A 479 7.96 18.07 -3.46
N PHE A 480 7.79 18.34 -2.17
CA PHE A 480 6.74 19.18 -1.62
C PHE A 480 7.39 20.38 -0.94
N GLU A 481 7.09 21.57 -1.45
CA GLU A 481 7.43 22.84 -0.80
C GLU A 481 6.15 23.57 -0.39
N TYR A 482 6.13 24.09 0.83
CA TYR A 482 5.02 24.88 1.37
C TYR A 482 5.51 26.26 1.78
N PHE A 483 4.81 27.28 1.32
CA PHE A 483 5.10 28.68 1.58
C PHE A 483 3.84 29.35 2.13
N ALA A 484 3.94 29.96 3.30
CA ALA A 484 2.87 30.76 3.87
C ALA A 484 3.44 32.02 4.51
N ASN A 485 2.57 33.01 4.70
CA ASN A 485 2.93 34.19 5.48
C ASN A 485 3.14 33.78 6.95
N ASP A 486 4.12 34.39 7.60
CA ASP A 486 4.37 34.27 9.04
C ASP A 486 4.85 32.91 9.57
N ILE A 487 5.05 31.90 8.72
CA ILE A 487 5.70 30.63 9.07
C ILE A 487 6.86 30.29 8.11
N PRO A 488 7.94 29.64 8.60
CA PRO A 488 9.08 29.28 7.75
C PRO A 488 8.66 28.38 6.58
N PRO A 489 9.31 28.49 5.41
CA PRO A 489 9.02 27.57 4.32
C PRO A 489 9.37 26.14 4.72
N TYR A 490 8.58 25.18 4.26
CA TYR A 490 8.84 23.75 4.41
C TYR A 490 9.25 23.15 3.07
N ASN A 491 10.19 22.19 3.08
CA ASN A 491 10.68 21.52 1.90
C ASN A 491 11.05 20.08 2.23
N SER A 492 10.44 19.12 1.53
CA SER A 492 10.75 17.70 1.72
C SER A 492 10.48 16.86 0.47
N ALA A 493 11.29 15.83 0.27
CA ALA A 493 10.99 14.76 -0.66
C ALA A 493 9.88 13.85 -0.11
N ILE A 494 8.92 13.48 -0.97
CA ILE A 494 7.69 12.77 -0.59
C ILE A 494 7.30 11.69 -1.60
N GLY A 495 6.42 10.79 -1.17
CA GLY A 495 5.57 10.02 -2.08
C GLY A 495 4.32 10.81 -2.47
N LEU A 496 3.95 10.79 -3.74
CA LEU A 496 2.75 11.46 -4.29
C LEU A 496 1.84 10.44 -4.97
N ARG A 497 0.54 10.52 -4.70
CA ARG A 497 -0.47 9.61 -5.29
C ARG A 497 -1.75 10.36 -5.62
N LEU A 498 -2.47 9.92 -6.65
CA LEU A 498 -3.81 10.45 -6.93
C LEU A 498 -4.83 10.11 -5.83
N GLN A 499 -5.67 11.09 -5.52
CA GLN A 499 -6.77 11.00 -4.54
C GLN A 499 -8.14 11.00 -5.24
N GLY A 500 -9.13 10.40 -4.57
CA GLY A 500 -10.55 10.53 -4.91
C GLY A 500 -11.09 9.39 -5.77
N SER A 501 -12.33 9.55 -6.25
CA SER A 501 -12.98 8.65 -7.19
C SER A 501 -13.31 9.39 -8.48
N ASN A 502 -14.52 9.92 -8.61
CA ASN A 502 -14.95 10.70 -9.78
C ASN A 502 -14.07 11.93 -10.05
N SER A 503 -13.56 12.60 -9.00
CA SER A 503 -12.68 13.77 -9.15
C SER A 503 -11.38 13.48 -9.90
N ARG A 504 -10.98 12.20 -10.06
CA ARG A 504 -9.83 11.82 -10.89
C ARG A 504 -10.03 12.13 -12.37
N THR A 505 -11.27 12.26 -12.84
CA THR A 505 -11.57 12.61 -14.24
C THR A 505 -11.41 14.10 -14.51
N TYR A 506 -11.31 14.94 -13.48
CA TYR A 506 -11.21 16.39 -13.66
C TYR A 506 -9.82 16.77 -14.18
N PRO A 507 -9.68 17.85 -14.97
CA PRO A 507 -8.38 18.31 -15.46
C PRO A 507 -7.35 18.52 -14.34
N GLN A 508 -7.75 19.24 -13.27
CA GLN A 508 -7.00 19.37 -12.03
C GLN A 508 -7.13 18.07 -11.21
N LYS A 509 -6.04 17.61 -10.59
CA LYS A 509 -6.05 16.38 -9.79
C LYS A 509 -5.91 16.67 -8.30
N SER A 510 -6.55 15.81 -7.50
CA SER A 510 -6.33 15.75 -6.05
C SER A 510 -5.17 14.81 -5.72
N TRP A 511 -4.47 15.09 -4.62
CA TRP A 511 -3.22 14.42 -4.24
C TRP A 511 -3.25 13.89 -2.81
N ARG A 512 -2.65 12.72 -2.59
CA ARG A 512 -2.14 12.29 -1.28
C ARG A 512 -0.63 12.46 -1.27
N LEU A 513 -0.12 12.99 -0.17
CA LEU A 513 1.28 13.24 0.10
C LEU A 513 1.69 12.31 1.25
N TYR A 514 2.79 11.58 1.08
CA TYR A 514 3.30 10.57 2.01
C TYR A 514 4.70 10.96 2.49
N ALA A 515 4.87 11.05 3.80
CA ALA A 515 6.19 11.11 4.43
C ALA A 515 6.68 9.69 4.70
N GLU A 516 7.91 9.36 4.26
CA GLU A 516 8.54 8.07 4.53
C GLU A 516 10.07 8.24 4.66
N ASP A 517 10.69 7.44 5.55
CA ASP A 517 12.15 7.37 5.77
C ASP A 517 12.95 7.14 4.47
N TYR A 518 12.31 6.46 3.51
CA TYR A 518 12.83 6.18 2.19
C TYR A 518 13.07 7.45 1.38
N TYR A 519 12.13 8.41 1.43
CA TYR A 519 12.25 9.68 0.70
C TYR A 519 13.16 10.65 1.43
N GLN A 520 12.83 10.95 2.69
CA GLN A 520 13.63 11.88 3.49
C GLN A 520 13.34 11.77 5.00
N TYR A 521 12.08 11.93 5.40
CA TYR A 521 11.65 11.87 6.81
C TYR A 521 10.41 10.98 6.95
N PRO A 522 10.23 10.29 8.08
CA PRO A 522 9.07 9.43 8.32
C PRO A 522 7.77 10.23 8.54
N THR A 523 7.89 11.52 8.86
CA THR A 523 6.79 12.44 9.12
C THR A 523 7.08 13.82 8.53
N PHE A 524 6.03 14.58 8.28
CA PHE A 524 6.06 16.00 7.98
C PHE A 524 6.09 16.81 9.27
N GLU A 525 7.27 17.26 9.68
CA GLU A 525 7.44 18.09 10.89
C GLU A 525 7.33 19.59 10.54
N HIS A 526 6.12 20.14 10.62
CA HIS A 526 5.84 21.55 10.36
C HIS A 526 4.49 22.01 10.93
N LYS A 527 4.33 23.31 11.24
CA LYS A 527 3.05 23.85 11.72
C LYS A 527 2.16 24.31 10.56
N PHE A 528 1.65 23.36 9.76
CA PHE A 528 0.78 23.67 8.61
C PHE A 528 -0.59 24.25 9.00
N PHE A 529 -1.09 23.88 10.18
CA PHE A 529 -2.41 24.27 10.69
C PHE A 529 -2.22 25.02 12.02
N PRO A 530 -2.20 26.37 12.01
CA PRO A 530 -1.83 27.17 13.18
C PRO A 530 -2.68 26.95 14.44
N ASP A 531 -3.96 26.61 14.23
CA ASP A 531 -4.96 26.37 15.26
C ASP A 531 -4.98 24.91 15.78
N GLU A 532 -4.02 24.09 15.37
CA GLU A 532 -3.83 22.72 15.85
C GLU A 532 -2.60 22.62 16.74
N TYR A 533 -2.64 21.71 17.71
CA TYR A 533 -1.49 21.43 18.59
C TYR A 533 -0.46 20.50 17.93
N GLN A 534 -0.86 19.77 16.90
CA GLN A 534 -0.04 18.80 16.18
C GLN A 534 0.83 19.49 15.12
N ASN A 535 2.10 19.09 15.05
CA ASN A 535 3.07 19.57 14.05
C ASN A 535 3.72 18.44 13.25
N ASN A 536 3.32 17.19 13.47
CA ASN A 536 3.89 16.02 12.82
C ASN A 536 2.78 15.28 12.10
N TYR A 537 2.94 15.02 10.80
CA TYR A 537 1.92 14.35 9.99
C TYR A 537 2.54 13.22 9.18
N GLU A 538 1.89 12.06 9.08
CA GLU A 538 2.36 11.01 8.14
C GLU A 538 1.81 11.22 6.73
N LYS A 539 0.54 11.67 6.62
CA LYS A 539 -0.19 11.78 5.35
C LYS A 539 -1.01 13.05 5.26
N LEU A 540 -0.75 13.82 4.22
CA LEU A 540 -1.48 15.05 3.89
C LEU A 540 -2.24 14.87 2.57
N ILE A 541 -3.25 15.70 2.34
CA ILE A 541 -4.09 15.66 1.14
C ILE A 541 -4.23 17.06 0.56
N LEU A 542 -4.20 17.13 -0.77
CA LEU A 542 -4.69 18.28 -1.55
C LEU A 542 -5.97 17.86 -2.27
N ARG A 543 -7.12 18.35 -1.82
CA ARG A 543 -8.42 18.11 -2.44
C ARG A 543 -8.81 19.28 -3.32
N ILE A 544 -9.32 19.01 -4.52
CA ILE A 544 -9.77 20.07 -5.45
C ILE A 544 -11.21 20.53 -5.19
N GLY A 545 -11.79 20.19 -4.04
CA GLY A 545 -13.18 20.54 -3.68
C GLY A 545 -14.27 19.72 -4.39
N GLY A 546 -13.92 18.65 -5.12
CA GLY A 546 -14.89 17.71 -5.71
C GLY A 546 -16.05 18.39 -6.46
N ARG A 547 -17.30 18.23 -6.02
CA ARG A 547 -18.49 18.88 -6.63
C ARG A 547 -18.44 20.42 -6.57
N ASP A 548 -17.69 20.99 -5.64
CA ASP A 548 -17.45 22.43 -5.51
C ASP A 548 -16.32 22.94 -6.43
N TRP A 549 -15.64 22.06 -7.19
CA TRP A 549 -14.48 22.40 -8.03
C TRP A 549 -14.76 23.51 -9.06
N LYS A 550 -15.96 23.49 -9.64
CA LYS A 550 -16.41 24.47 -10.65
C LYS A 550 -17.04 25.72 -10.05
N ARG A 551 -16.97 25.89 -8.73
CA ARG A 551 -17.77 26.87 -7.96
C ARG A 551 -16.87 27.67 -7.03
N ALA A 552 -17.19 27.71 -5.73
CA ALA A 552 -16.62 28.64 -4.78
C ALA A 552 -15.45 28.04 -3.97
N LEU A 553 -15.24 26.71 -4.03
CA LEU A 553 -14.13 25.98 -3.39
C LEU A 553 -14.02 26.17 -1.87
N MET A 554 -15.12 26.54 -1.22
CA MET A 554 -15.16 26.89 0.21
C MET A 554 -16.04 25.97 1.05
N ARG A 555 -16.90 25.13 0.44
CA ARG A 555 -17.87 24.31 1.19
C ARG A 555 -17.21 23.38 2.19
N ASP A 556 -16.21 22.63 1.76
CA ASP A 556 -15.51 21.65 2.61
C ASP A 556 -14.82 22.35 3.79
N GLN A 557 -14.13 23.47 3.54
CA GLN A 557 -13.47 24.23 4.59
C GLN A 557 -14.47 24.82 5.60
N ILE A 558 -15.58 25.41 5.14
CA ILE A 558 -16.63 25.91 6.05
C ILE A 558 -17.19 24.76 6.88
N ALA A 559 -17.55 23.64 6.24
CA ALA A 559 -18.16 22.50 6.91
C ALA A 559 -17.24 21.87 7.97
N HIS A 560 -15.95 21.69 7.66
CA HIS A 560 -14.95 21.22 8.62
C HIS A 560 -14.72 22.22 9.78
N ASN A 561 -14.69 23.52 9.49
CA ASN A 561 -14.56 24.56 10.51
C ASN A 561 -15.77 24.61 11.46
N LEU A 562 -16.97 24.37 10.95
CA LEU A 562 -18.15 24.20 11.79
C LEU A 562 -17.98 22.98 12.69
N ALA A 563 -17.70 21.81 12.10
CA ALA A 563 -17.53 20.55 12.84
C ALA A 563 -16.54 20.67 14.02
N LYS A 564 -15.41 21.36 13.81
CA LYS A 564 -14.38 21.61 14.83
C LYS A 564 -14.92 22.28 16.09
N ASN A 565 -15.94 23.12 15.97
CA ASN A 565 -16.50 23.92 17.06
C ASN A 565 -17.66 23.24 17.80
N LEU A 566 -18.14 22.07 17.36
CA LEU A 566 -19.28 21.39 17.96
C LEU A 566 -18.88 20.56 19.19
N ASN A 567 -18.12 19.50 18.94
CA ASN A 567 -17.74 18.50 19.93
C ASN A 567 -16.30 18.05 19.62
N LYS A 568 -15.43 18.07 20.63
CA LYS A 568 -14.04 17.61 20.51
C LYS A 568 -13.92 16.15 20.02
N GLU A 569 -14.91 15.33 20.32
CA GLU A 569 -15.00 13.92 19.94
C GLU A 569 -15.50 13.74 18.49
N LEU A 570 -16.08 14.78 17.88
CA LEU A 570 -16.44 14.77 16.47
C LEU A 570 -15.20 15.05 15.63
N ILE A 571 -14.59 13.99 15.11
CA ILE A 571 -13.38 14.11 14.30
C ILE A 571 -13.71 14.80 12.97
N CYS A 572 -12.91 15.83 12.67
CA CYS A 572 -12.89 16.55 11.41
C CYS A 572 -11.41 16.87 11.07
N SER A 573 -11.12 17.20 9.81
CA SER A 573 -9.77 17.56 9.39
C SER A 573 -9.56 19.07 9.56
N PRO A 574 -8.36 19.53 9.96
CA PRO A 574 -7.98 20.91 9.70
C PRO A 574 -7.90 21.13 8.18
N VAL A 575 -8.43 22.25 7.68
CA VAL A 575 -8.50 22.54 6.24
C VAL A 575 -8.13 23.99 5.96
N ASN A 576 -7.19 24.18 5.03
CA ASN A 576 -6.83 25.49 4.49
C ASN A 576 -6.91 25.48 2.97
N ASN A 577 -7.48 26.53 2.37
CA ASN A 577 -7.33 26.76 0.94
C ASN A 577 -5.91 27.23 0.61
N VAL A 578 -5.34 26.67 -0.46
CA VAL A 578 -3.96 26.92 -0.90
C VAL A 578 -3.92 27.04 -2.42
N LEU A 579 -2.94 27.78 -2.94
CA LEU A 579 -2.59 27.71 -4.35
C LEU A 579 -1.63 26.56 -4.58
N THR A 580 -1.84 25.80 -5.65
CA THR A 580 -0.95 24.71 -6.03
C THR A 580 -0.19 25.06 -7.30
N PHE A 581 1.08 24.66 -7.34
CA PHE A 581 1.93 24.71 -8.51
C PHE A 581 2.48 23.31 -8.79
N LEU A 582 2.49 22.92 -10.06
CA LEU A 582 3.07 21.66 -10.53
C LEU A 582 4.20 21.97 -11.49
N ASN A 583 5.43 21.59 -11.11
CA ASN A 583 6.65 21.92 -11.86
C ASN A 583 6.74 23.41 -12.26
N GLY A 584 6.42 24.30 -11.30
CA GLY A 584 6.52 25.76 -11.46
C GLY A 584 5.35 26.42 -12.19
N LYS A 585 4.38 25.65 -12.67
CA LYS A 585 3.17 26.16 -13.32
C LYS A 585 1.99 26.14 -12.36
N PHE A 586 1.20 27.20 -12.36
CA PHE A 586 -0.03 27.26 -11.58
C PHE A 586 -0.94 26.07 -11.93
N HIS A 587 -1.40 25.37 -10.89
CA HIS A 587 -2.19 24.14 -10.97
C HIS A 587 -3.52 24.26 -10.20
N GLY A 588 -3.99 25.49 -9.96
CA GLY A 588 -5.30 25.76 -9.36
C GLY A 588 -5.29 25.83 -7.83
N ILE A 589 -6.45 26.15 -7.28
CA ILE A 589 -6.73 26.17 -5.85
C ILE A 589 -7.02 24.74 -5.38
N ALA A 590 -6.50 24.39 -4.22
CA ALA A 590 -6.83 23.14 -3.53
C ALA A 590 -7.07 23.40 -2.04
N GLN A 591 -7.71 22.44 -1.39
CA GLN A 591 -7.90 22.36 0.05
C GLN A 591 -6.82 21.43 0.60
N PHE A 592 -5.93 22.00 1.40
CA PHE A 592 -4.87 21.29 2.11
C PHE A 592 -5.37 20.85 3.48
N MET A 593 -5.26 19.55 3.74
CA MET A 593 -5.80 18.94 4.94
C MET A 593 -5.01 17.70 5.36
N GLU A 594 -5.13 17.33 6.62
CA GLU A 594 -4.64 16.04 7.12
C GLU A 594 -5.60 14.91 6.79
N ARG A 595 -5.05 13.73 6.48
CA ARG A 595 -5.84 12.53 6.22
C ARG A 595 -6.35 11.92 7.53
N GLN A 596 -7.67 11.81 7.66
CA GLN A 596 -8.29 11.06 8.76
C GLN A 596 -8.19 9.55 8.51
N ASP A 597 -7.15 8.93 9.03
CA ASP A 597 -7.00 7.48 9.08
C ASP A 597 -6.75 6.96 10.50
N ASP A 598 -6.45 5.68 10.62
CA ASP A 598 -6.09 5.03 11.87
C ASP A 598 -4.91 5.73 12.58
N ASN A 599 -3.98 6.32 11.83
CA ASN A 599 -2.86 7.07 12.40
C ASN A 599 -3.33 8.38 13.01
N PHE A 600 -4.15 9.12 12.28
CA PHE A 600 -4.79 10.35 12.78
C PHE A 600 -5.54 10.10 14.10
N ILE A 601 -6.34 9.03 14.15
CA ILE A 601 -7.12 8.67 15.34
C ILE A 601 -6.17 8.26 16.48
N ALA A 602 -5.18 7.42 16.20
CA ALA A 602 -4.20 6.96 17.18
C ALA A 602 -3.45 8.14 17.85
N GLU A 603 -3.00 9.10 17.05
CA GLU A 603 -2.31 10.30 17.55
C GLU A 603 -3.24 11.21 18.36
N LYS A 604 -4.44 11.50 17.82
CA LYS A 604 -5.42 12.38 18.49
C LYS A 604 -5.82 11.86 19.87
N TYR A 605 -5.95 10.55 20.03
CA TYR A 605 -6.38 9.91 21.28
C TYR A 605 -5.22 9.32 22.10
N ASN A 606 -4.00 9.36 21.58
CA ASN A 606 -2.81 8.73 22.16
C ASN A 606 -3.06 7.24 22.52
N ILE A 607 -3.50 6.47 21.52
CA ILE A 607 -3.83 5.04 21.60
C ILE A 607 -3.09 4.26 20.51
N GLU A 608 -2.96 2.94 20.67
CA GLU A 608 -2.33 2.11 19.64
C GLU A 608 -3.25 1.93 18.42
N LYS A 609 -2.68 1.95 17.20
CA LYS A 609 -3.41 1.75 15.94
C LYS A 609 -4.16 0.41 15.92
N SER A 610 -3.58 -0.62 16.53
CA SER A 610 -4.17 -1.97 16.63
C SER A 610 -5.42 -2.03 17.54
N SER A 611 -5.65 -1.02 18.37
CA SER A 611 -6.87 -0.93 19.19
C SER A 611 -8.08 -0.43 18.40
N ILE A 612 -7.86 0.17 17.23
CA ILE A 612 -8.88 0.91 16.47
C ILE A 612 -9.61 -0.03 15.50
N THR A 613 -10.94 0.04 15.54
CA THR A 613 -11.81 -0.52 14.50
C THR A 613 -12.54 0.63 13.83
N ALA A 614 -12.52 0.69 12.49
CA ALA A 614 -13.24 1.69 11.70
C ALA A 614 -13.98 1.08 10.51
N LEU A 615 -15.24 1.51 10.34
CA LEU A 615 -16.14 1.10 9.27
C LEU A 615 -16.46 2.29 8.38
N GLU A 616 -16.38 2.09 7.05
CA GLU A 616 -16.69 3.11 6.06
C GLU A 616 -17.76 2.58 5.10
N LYS A 617 -18.84 3.33 4.90
CA LYS A 617 -19.87 2.99 3.91
C LYS A 617 -19.67 3.82 2.65
N ASN A 618 -19.50 3.15 1.50
CA ASN A 618 -19.43 3.82 0.19
C ASN A 618 -20.43 3.22 -0.84
N PHE A 619 -21.73 3.57 -0.71
CA PHE A 619 -22.89 3.16 -1.53
C PHE A 619 -23.61 1.85 -1.16
N TYR A 620 -22.92 0.77 -0.73
CA TYR A 620 -23.57 -0.48 -0.32
C TYR A 620 -22.98 -1.01 1.00
N PHE A 621 -23.75 -1.00 2.10
CA PHE A 621 -23.34 -1.71 3.31
C PHE A 621 -23.38 -3.23 3.05
N THR A 622 -22.22 -3.82 2.77
CA THR A 622 -21.98 -5.26 2.91
C THR A 622 -20.90 -5.47 3.98
N LEU A 623 -20.79 -6.68 4.52
CA LEU A 623 -19.74 -7.07 5.49
C LEU A 623 -18.30 -6.85 4.97
N ASP A 624 -18.12 -6.43 3.71
CA ASP A 624 -16.84 -6.27 3.01
C ASP A 624 -16.19 -4.88 3.15
N GLU A 625 -16.84 -3.92 3.82
CA GLU A 625 -16.36 -2.52 3.89
C GLU A 625 -15.70 -2.15 5.24
N LEU A 626 -14.83 -3.04 5.77
CA LEU A 626 -13.91 -2.71 6.86
C LEU A 626 -12.80 -1.80 6.32
N LYS A 627 -12.76 -0.52 6.73
CA LYS A 627 -11.67 0.38 6.35
C LYS A 627 -10.39 0.02 7.10
N TYR A 628 -10.54 -0.27 8.41
CA TYR A 628 -9.48 -0.68 9.32
C TYR A 628 -10.08 -1.61 10.37
N ALA A 629 -9.66 -2.87 10.42
CA ALA A 629 -10.07 -3.78 11.48
C ALA A 629 -8.96 -4.79 11.79
N PRO A 630 -8.53 -4.92 13.05
CA PRO A 630 -7.54 -5.92 13.44
C PRO A 630 -8.09 -7.35 13.28
N ASN A 631 -9.42 -7.55 13.39
CA ASN A 631 -10.09 -8.85 13.29
C ASN A 631 -11.43 -8.77 12.53
N TYR A 632 -11.81 -9.85 11.83
CA TYR A 632 -13.04 -9.96 11.00
C TYR A 632 -14.34 -9.83 11.82
N ASP A 633 -14.33 -10.19 13.11
CA ASP A 633 -15.51 -10.18 13.99
C ASP A 633 -16.07 -8.77 14.27
N CYS A 634 -15.25 -7.72 14.15
CA CYS A 634 -15.67 -6.38 14.58
C CYS A 634 -16.75 -5.75 13.67
N GLY A 635 -16.84 -6.15 12.40
CA GLY A 635 -17.93 -5.72 11.51
C GLY A 635 -19.27 -6.35 11.89
N LYS A 636 -19.25 -7.59 12.40
CA LYS A 636 -20.45 -8.31 12.86
C LYS A 636 -21.11 -7.59 14.04
N GLU A 637 -20.32 -7.06 14.97
CA GLU A 637 -20.85 -6.36 16.15
C GLU A 637 -21.72 -5.13 15.79
N TRP A 638 -21.38 -4.40 14.73
CA TRP A 638 -22.20 -3.29 14.25
C TRP A 638 -23.54 -3.78 13.67
N PHE A 639 -23.51 -4.83 12.85
CA PHE A 639 -24.76 -5.38 12.29
C PHE A 639 -25.63 -6.00 13.38
N ASP A 640 -25.05 -6.68 14.37
CA ASP A 640 -25.78 -7.20 15.53
C ASP A 640 -26.46 -6.06 16.33
N LEU A 641 -25.79 -4.92 16.49
CA LEU A 641 -26.39 -3.73 17.10
C LEU A 641 -27.59 -3.21 16.28
N ILE A 642 -27.45 -3.11 14.96
CA ILE A 642 -28.52 -2.65 14.08
C ILE A 642 -29.72 -3.61 14.11
N ASP A 643 -29.48 -4.92 14.06
CA ASP A 643 -30.54 -5.93 14.15
C ASP A 643 -31.25 -5.90 15.52
N THR A 644 -30.53 -5.52 16.58
CA THR A 644 -31.12 -5.39 17.93
C THR A 644 -32.11 -4.23 18.03
N LEU A 645 -31.98 -3.18 17.20
CA LEU A 645 -32.77 -1.95 17.33
C LEU A 645 -34.29 -2.18 17.29
N GLU A 646 -34.76 -3.16 16.53
CA GLU A 646 -36.20 -3.44 16.40
C GLU A 646 -36.82 -4.03 17.67
N PHE A 647 -35.99 -4.57 18.57
CA PHE A 647 -36.42 -5.22 19.81
C PHE A 647 -36.20 -4.36 21.06
N LEU A 648 -35.61 -3.17 20.92
CA LEU A 648 -35.32 -2.28 22.05
C LEU A 648 -36.57 -1.56 22.56
N ASP A 649 -36.81 -1.63 23.87
CA ASP A 649 -37.82 -0.81 24.55
C ASP A 649 -37.22 0.55 24.95
N MET A 650 -37.42 1.55 24.10
CA MET A 650 -36.92 2.90 24.30
C MET A 650 -37.57 3.65 25.47
N GLN A 651 -38.65 3.12 26.08
CA GLN A 651 -39.28 3.73 27.26
C GLN A 651 -38.79 3.15 28.58
N ARG A 652 -37.96 2.09 28.54
CA ARG A 652 -37.45 1.41 29.73
C ARG A 652 -35.93 1.50 29.86
N ASP A 653 -35.21 0.73 29.04
CA ASP A 653 -33.76 0.51 29.13
C ASP A 653 -33.04 0.65 27.77
N GLY A 654 -33.76 0.89 26.67
CA GLY A 654 -33.19 0.99 25.33
C GLY A 654 -32.14 2.09 25.18
N LEU A 655 -32.35 3.27 25.78
CA LEU A 655 -31.38 4.36 25.70
C LEU A 655 -30.08 4.04 26.46
N GLU A 656 -30.17 3.42 27.63
CA GLU A 656 -29.01 3.00 28.43
C GLU A 656 -28.19 1.93 27.68
N TYR A 657 -28.87 0.97 27.05
CA TYR A 657 -28.23 -0.01 26.19
C TYR A 657 -27.48 0.66 25.04
N LEU A 658 -28.11 1.61 24.33
CA LEU A 658 -27.48 2.28 23.20
C LEU A 658 -26.30 3.15 23.65
N ASP A 659 -26.41 3.86 24.77
CA ASP A 659 -25.29 4.62 25.33
C ASP A 659 -24.10 3.70 25.67
N SER A 660 -24.32 2.44 26.04
CA SER A 660 -23.23 1.47 26.25
C SER A 660 -22.49 1.08 24.97
N LYS A 661 -23.05 1.37 23.79
CA LYS A 661 -22.53 0.94 22.47
C LYS A 661 -22.03 2.10 21.61
N ILE A 662 -22.61 3.29 21.77
CA ILE A 662 -22.28 4.46 20.94
C ILE A 662 -22.09 5.68 21.82
N ASP A 663 -21.23 6.60 21.38
CA ASP A 663 -21.08 7.91 22.01
C ASP A 663 -22.26 8.80 21.58
N LEU A 664 -23.27 8.93 22.44
CA LEU A 664 -24.51 9.66 22.13
C LEU A 664 -24.28 11.15 21.87
N ASP A 665 -23.25 11.77 22.47
CA ASP A 665 -22.93 13.19 22.26
C ASP A 665 -22.27 13.42 20.91
N ASN A 666 -21.29 12.57 20.55
CA ASN A 666 -20.70 12.58 19.21
C ASN A 666 -21.77 12.33 18.14
N PHE A 667 -22.63 11.32 18.34
CA PHE A 667 -23.69 11.00 17.37
C PHE A 667 -24.71 12.13 17.22
N THR A 668 -25.10 12.77 18.33
CA THR A 668 -26.03 13.92 18.31
C THR A 668 -25.48 15.05 17.45
N ASP A 669 -24.24 15.47 17.69
CA ASP A 669 -23.63 16.58 16.95
C ASP A 669 -23.32 16.21 15.50
N TYR A 670 -22.97 14.95 15.22
CA TYR A 670 -22.83 14.43 13.85
C TYR A 670 -24.14 14.55 13.06
N ILE A 671 -25.27 14.09 13.64
CA ILE A 671 -26.58 14.16 13.00
C ILE A 671 -27.02 15.60 12.81
N ILE A 672 -26.86 16.46 13.82
CA ILE A 672 -27.21 17.89 13.73
C ILE A 672 -26.41 18.57 12.61
N LEU A 673 -25.09 18.36 12.58
CA LEU A 673 -24.23 18.96 11.55
C LEU A 673 -24.60 18.49 10.15
N GLN A 674 -24.73 17.19 9.91
CA GLN A 674 -25.10 16.68 8.57
C GLN A 674 -26.48 17.19 8.13
N THR A 675 -27.42 17.31 9.06
CA THR A 675 -28.76 17.86 8.80
C THR A 675 -28.69 19.35 8.43
N PHE A 676 -27.92 20.13 9.19
CA PHE A 676 -27.72 21.57 8.92
C PHE A 676 -27.01 21.79 7.59
N LEU A 677 -25.96 21.01 7.32
CA LEU A 677 -25.20 21.07 6.08
C LEU A 677 -26.05 20.63 4.87
N GLN A 678 -27.14 19.88 5.04
CA GLN A 678 -27.90 19.32 3.92
C GLN A 678 -26.97 18.63 2.90
N ASN A 679 -26.12 17.72 3.40
CA ASN A 679 -25.12 17.03 2.57
C ASN A 679 -25.82 16.03 1.63
N GLY A 680 -25.87 16.36 0.34
CA GLY A 680 -26.61 15.58 -0.65
C GLY A 680 -26.05 14.18 -0.95
N ASP A 681 -24.82 13.87 -0.52
CA ASP A 681 -24.22 12.54 -0.66
C ASP A 681 -24.36 11.70 0.63
N TRP A 682 -24.87 12.30 1.71
CA TRP A 682 -25.18 11.63 2.96
C TRP A 682 -26.69 11.33 3.04
N PRO A 683 -27.17 10.33 3.81
CA PRO A 683 -26.46 9.31 4.62
C PRO A 683 -26.14 8.00 3.90
N HIS A 684 -26.50 7.89 2.62
CA HIS A 684 -26.31 6.67 1.84
C HIS A 684 -24.84 6.48 1.40
N ASN A 685 -24.02 7.54 1.49
CA ASN A 685 -22.58 7.56 1.26
C ASN A 685 -21.90 8.47 2.32
N ASN A 686 -20.57 8.53 2.35
CA ASN A 686 -19.75 9.39 3.23
C ASN A 686 -20.02 9.18 4.73
N VAL A 687 -20.16 7.90 5.15
CA VAL A 687 -20.31 7.51 6.56
C VAL A 687 -19.07 6.77 7.01
N LEU A 688 -18.35 7.34 7.99
CA LEU A 688 -17.18 6.76 8.62
C LEU A 688 -17.35 6.85 10.13
N PHE A 689 -17.12 5.72 10.81
CA PHE A 689 -17.23 5.64 12.26
C PHE A 689 -16.26 4.61 12.80
N TRP A 690 -15.86 4.79 14.05
CA TRP A 690 -14.78 4.06 14.67
C TRP A 690 -15.03 3.81 16.16
N LYS A 691 -14.26 2.91 16.74
CA LYS A 691 -14.17 2.66 18.18
C LYS A 691 -12.77 2.17 18.54
N SER A 692 -12.44 2.16 19.82
CA SER A 692 -11.18 1.59 20.31
C SER A 692 -11.36 0.75 21.57
N THR A 693 -10.65 -0.38 21.64
CA THR A 693 -10.58 -1.24 22.82
C THR A 693 -9.76 -0.65 23.98
N GLU A 694 -8.96 0.39 23.73
CA GLU A 694 -8.19 1.11 24.76
C GLU A 694 -8.99 2.27 25.39
N LEU A 695 -10.10 2.66 24.76
CA LEU A 695 -11.03 3.67 25.28
C LEU A 695 -12.25 2.98 25.92
N ASP A 696 -13.44 3.49 25.66
CA ASP A 696 -14.71 2.95 26.16
C ASP A 696 -15.38 1.95 25.19
N ASN A 697 -14.72 1.64 24.07
CA ASN A 697 -15.21 0.75 23.02
C ASN A 697 -16.58 1.16 22.42
N LYS A 698 -16.96 2.44 22.58
CA LYS A 698 -18.18 3.02 21.96
C LYS A 698 -17.90 3.50 20.54
N TRP A 699 -18.89 3.33 19.65
CA TRP A 699 -18.83 3.86 18.28
C TRP A 699 -18.95 5.39 18.24
N ARG A 700 -18.11 6.02 17.43
CA ARG A 700 -18.02 7.47 17.17
C ARG A 700 -17.94 7.74 15.67
N TRP A 701 -18.58 8.80 15.20
CA TRP A 701 -18.59 9.22 13.80
C TRP A 701 -17.52 10.26 13.50
N ILE A 702 -17.05 10.20 12.27
CA ILE A 702 -16.08 11.11 11.66
C ILE A 702 -16.76 11.82 10.49
N VAL A 703 -16.53 13.12 10.35
CA VAL A 703 -16.99 13.87 9.17
C VAL A 703 -15.88 13.99 8.14
N TYR A 704 -16.20 13.61 6.90
CA TYR A 704 -15.33 13.69 5.75
C TYR A 704 -16.15 13.85 4.47
N ASP A 705 -15.51 14.39 3.44
CA ASP A 705 -16.10 14.57 2.11
C ASP A 705 -17.42 15.38 2.16
N LEU A 706 -17.28 16.67 2.51
CA LEU A 706 -18.39 17.59 2.77
C LEU A 706 -18.58 18.59 1.61
N ASP A 707 -18.03 18.30 0.43
CA ASP A 707 -18.10 19.15 -0.76
C ASP A 707 -19.53 19.28 -1.34
N ALA A 708 -20.37 18.28 -1.11
CA ALA A 708 -21.78 18.25 -1.49
C ALA A 708 -22.72 18.93 -0.46
N SER A 709 -22.17 19.68 0.49
CA SER A 709 -22.92 20.43 1.51
C SER A 709 -23.64 21.67 0.95
N PHE A 710 -24.47 22.26 1.81
CA PHE A 710 -25.34 23.43 1.61
C PHE A 710 -26.29 23.26 0.42
N SER A 711 -26.85 22.05 0.26
CA SER A 711 -27.68 21.65 -0.88
C SER A 711 -27.08 21.99 -2.24
N GLN A 712 -25.74 22.16 -2.30
CA GLN A 712 -25.06 22.65 -3.49
C GLN A 712 -25.69 23.96 -4.05
N GLY A 713 -26.27 24.81 -3.20
CA GLY A 713 -26.95 26.05 -3.61
C GLY A 713 -28.33 25.86 -4.24
N ASN A 714 -28.89 24.64 -4.24
CA ASN A 714 -30.26 24.39 -4.68
C ASN A 714 -31.25 24.70 -3.53
N ILE A 715 -32.00 25.78 -3.67
CA ILE A 715 -32.92 26.26 -2.62
C ILE A 715 -34.10 25.31 -2.39
N ASP A 716 -34.52 24.57 -3.42
CA ASP A 716 -35.61 23.60 -3.34
C ASP A 716 -35.20 22.37 -2.51
N GLU A 717 -33.90 22.04 -2.52
CA GLU A 717 -33.34 20.94 -1.74
C GLU A 717 -33.10 21.30 -0.27
N THR A 718 -33.07 22.60 0.08
CA THR A 718 -32.80 23.07 1.46
C THR A 718 -33.85 22.63 2.48
N TYR A 719 -35.06 22.28 2.01
CA TYR A 719 -36.15 21.75 2.86
C TYR A 719 -36.24 20.22 2.86
N SER A 720 -35.23 19.53 2.32
CA SER A 720 -35.24 18.06 2.27
C SER A 720 -35.11 17.48 3.68
N ASN A 721 -36.10 16.67 4.06
CA ASN A 721 -36.00 15.84 5.24
C ASN A 721 -35.28 14.53 4.87
N TYR A 722 -33.97 14.45 5.15
CA TYR A 722 -33.16 13.25 4.94
C TYR A 722 -33.56 12.06 5.83
N PHE A 723 -34.48 12.26 6.77
CA PHE A 723 -35.06 11.22 7.62
C PHE A 723 -36.52 10.87 7.26
N ASP A 724 -37.04 11.38 6.15
CA ASP A 724 -38.35 11.00 5.63
C ASP A 724 -38.39 9.50 5.29
N LEU A 725 -39.29 8.78 5.99
CA LEU A 725 -39.50 7.34 5.86
C LEU A 725 -39.85 6.90 4.43
N SER A 726 -40.49 7.76 3.64
CA SER A 726 -40.87 7.47 2.26
C SER A 726 -39.68 7.40 1.29
N ARG A 727 -38.52 7.95 1.70
CA ARG A 727 -37.28 8.00 0.91
C ARG A 727 -36.27 6.94 1.34
N LEU A 728 -36.59 6.12 2.36
CA LEU A 728 -35.67 5.10 2.86
C LEU A 728 -35.56 3.93 1.87
N LYS A 729 -34.34 3.70 1.40
CA LYS A 729 -33.99 2.39 0.85
C LYS A 729 -33.89 1.37 2.00
N PRO A 730 -34.29 0.11 1.82
CA PRO A 730 -34.02 -0.94 2.79
C PRO A 730 -32.50 -0.98 3.10
N LYS A 731 -32.12 -0.97 4.39
CA LYS A 731 -30.73 -1.05 4.94
C LYS A 731 -29.95 0.26 5.19
N GLU A 732 -30.64 1.39 5.34
CA GLU A 732 -30.01 2.64 5.77
C GLU A 732 -29.84 2.71 7.30
N THR A 733 -28.70 2.19 7.80
CA THR A 733 -28.44 1.90 9.23
C THR A 733 -28.36 3.14 10.13
N ILE A 734 -27.82 4.26 9.63
CA ILE A 734 -27.68 5.50 10.42
C ILE A 734 -29.04 6.13 10.69
N GLN A 735 -29.92 6.21 9.68
CA GLN A 735 -31.27 6.71 9.90
C GLN A 735 -32.06 5.78 10.83
N GLN A 736 -31.91 4.45 10.68
CA GLN A 736 -32.56 3.49 11.58
C GLN A 736 -32.13 3.71 13.04
N LEU A 737 -30.83 3.88 13.28
CA LEU A 737 -30.30 4.17 14.60
C LEU A 737 -30.88 5.47 15.17
N PHE A 738 -30.84 6.57 14.41
CA PHE A 738 -31.40 7.85 14.84
C PHE A 738 -32.90 7.78 15.13
N GLN A 739 -33.69 7.15 14.24
CA GLN A 739 -35.13 6.98 14.39
C GLN A 739 -35.50 6.10 15.59
N THR A 740 -34.63 5.19 16.01
CA THR A 740 -34.84 4.41 17.24
C THR A 740 -34.53 5.26 18.47
N ILE A 741 -33.37 5.92 18.52
CA ILE A 741 -32.94 6.73 19.68
C ILE A 741 -33.94 7.87 19.95
N ILE A 742 -34.44 8.54 18.90
CA ILE A 742 -35.31 9.71 19.02
C ILE A 742 -36.69 9.40 19.63
N LYS A 743 -37.06 8.12 19.77
CA LYS A 743 -38.28 7.68 20.47
C LYS A 743 -38.19 7.88 21.98
N ASP A 744 -36.99 7.95 22.56
CA ASP A 744 -36.81 8.30 23.95
C ASP A 744 -37.06 9.80 24.16
N SER A 745 -37.93 10.14 25.11
CA SER A 745 -38.36 11.54 25.32
C SER A 745 -37.24 12.43 25.88
N THR A 746 -36.28 11.85 26.60
CA THR A 746 -35.16 12.58 27.19
C THR A 746 -34.12 12.92 26.13
N PHE A 747 -33.74 11.94 25.31
CA PHE A 747 -32.89 12.16 24.16
C PHE A 747 -33.54 13.12 23.16
N TYR A 748 -34.84 12.99 22.87
CA TYR A 748 -35.56 13.92 22.00
C TYR A 748 -35.41 15.39 22.45
N ARG A 749 -35.64 15.66 23.73
CA ARG A 749 -35.45 17.00 24.31
C ARG A 749 -34.00 17.47 24.22
N LYS A 750 -33.04 16.59 24.54
CA LYS A 750 -31.60 16.88 24.41
C LYS A 750 -31.24 17.26 22.98
N PHE A 751 -31.67 16.47 21.99
CA PHE A 751 -31.41 16.70 20.57
C PHE A 751 -31.95 18.06 20.11
N ILE A 752 -33.23 18.35 20.38
CA ILE A 752 -33.84 19.62 19.97
C ILE A 752 -33.18 20.81 20.67
N THR A 753 -32.86 20.68 21.96
CA THR A 753 -32.21 21.76 22.71
C THR A 753 -30.82 22.03 22.15
N ARG A 754 -30.02 20.98 21.94
CA ARG A 754 -28.69 21.08 21.34
C ARG A 754 -28.73 21.69 19.94
N PHE A 755 -29.69 21.29 19.11
CA PHE A 755 -29.83 21.84 17.77
C PHE A 755 -30.26 23.32 17.83
N ALA A 756 -31.21 23.68 18.70
CA ALA A 756 -31.60 25.07 18.90
C ALA A 756 -30.43 25.93 19.40
N ASP A 757 -29.62 25.43 20.32
CA ASP A 757 -28.42 26.13 20.80
C ASP A 757 -27.44 26.41 19.67
N LEU A 758 -27.16 25.40 18.83
CA LEU A 758 -26.26 25.56 17.68
C LEU A 758 -26.83 26.54 16.65
N MET A 759 -28.13 26.47 16.34
CA MET A 759 -28.82 27.43 15.45
C MET A 759 -28.73 28.88 15.92
N ASN A 760 -28.63 29.11 17.23
CA ASN A 760 -28.47 30.45 17.81
C ASN A 760 -27.00 30.84 18.07
N THR A 761 -26.04 29.95 17.76
CA THR A 761 -24.61 30.17 18.00
C THR A 761 -23.78 29.88 16.75
N GLU A 762 -23.15 28.70 16.66
CA GLU A 762 -22.24 28.32 15.55
C GLU A 762 -22.96 28.29 14.19
N PHE A 763 -24.25 28.00 14.15
CA PHE A 763 -25.05 27.93 12.93
C PHE A 763 -25.89 29.19 12.67
N SER A 764 -25.69 30.25 13.47
CA SER A 764 -26.35 31.53 13.25
C SER A 764 -25.96 32.12 11.89
N SER A 765 -26.90 32.83 11.23
CA SER A 765 -26.66 33.44 9.93
C SER A 765 -25.46 34.38 9.95
N ASP A 766 -25.31 35.19 10.99
CA ASP A 766 -24.17 36.12 11.14
C ASP A 766 -22.83 35.39 11.16
N ASN A 767 -22.73 34.28 11.91
CA ASN A 767 -21.50 33.48 11.96
C ASN A 767 -21.18 32.86 10.59
N ILE A 768 -22.17 32.25 9.94
CA ILE A 768 -21.99 31.61 8.62
C ILE A 768 -21.58 32.63 7.55
N VAL A 769 -22.30 33.75 7.46
CA VAL A 769 -22.00 34.83 6.50
C VAL A 769 -20.60 35.39 6.75
N SER A 770 -20.21 35.62 8.00
CA SER A 770 -18.86 36.12 8.31
C SER A 770 -17.74 35.18 7.84
N LYS A 771 -17.95 33.85 7.93
CA LYS A 771 -16.99 32.84 7.43
C LYS A 771 -16.95 32.84 5.90
N ILE A 772 -18.09 32.97 5.23
CA ILE A 772 -18.19 33.09 3.76
C ILE A 772 -17.44 34.33 3.29
N ASP A 773 -17.74 35.51 3.85
CA ASP A 773 -17.13 36.78 3.48
C ASP A 773 -15.60 36.76 3.67
N SER A 774 -15.14 36.13 4.77
CA SER A 774 -13.71 35.96 5.04
C SER A 774 -13.00 35.12 3.97
N LEU A 775 -13.62 34.03 3.53
CA LEU A 775 -13.06 33.16 2.48
C LEU A 775 -13.17 33.79 1.10
N GLU A 776 -14.28 34.46 0.78
CA GLU A 776 -14.46 35.18 -0.49
C GLU A 776 -13.36 36.21 -0.69
N LYS A 777 -13.03 36.98 0.35
CA LYS A 777 -11.99 38.03 0.30
C LYS A 777 -10.61 37.52 -0.15
N VAL A 778 -10.30 36.25 0.11
CA VAL A 778 -9.02 35.64 -0.28
C VAL A 778 -9.13 34.75 -1.52
N LEU A 779 -10.27 34.10 -1.76
CA LEU A 779 -10.48 33.20 -2.90
C LEU A 779 -10.91 33.92 -4.18
N ALA A 780 -11.71 34.97 -4.11
CA ALA A 780 -12.29 35.62 -5.29
C ALA A 780 -11.25 36.09 -6.33
N PRO A 781 -10.08 36.65 -5.95
CA PRO A 781 -9.03 36.98 -6.91
C PRO A 781 -8.48 35.74 -7.64
N GLU A 782 -8.33 34.63 -6.92
CA GLU A 782 -7.70 33.40 -7.42
C GLU A 782 -8.66 32.52 -8.23
N ILE A 783 -9.97 32.59 -7.95
CA ILE A 783 -11.01 31.90 -8.74
C ILE A 783 -10.95 32.32 -10.20
N LYS A 784 -10.71 33.61 -10.50
CA LYS A 784 -10.53 34.09 -11.87
C LYS A 784 -9.36 33.42 -12.58
N ARG A 785 -8.24 33.26 -11.86
CA ARG A 785 -7.03 32.58 -12.35
C ARG A 785 -7.29 31.09 -12.56
N GLN A 786 -8.03 30.45 -11.67
CA GLN A 786 -8.47 29.05 -11.81
C GLN A 786 -9.34 28.84 -13.06
N GLN A 787 -10.34 29.70 -13.27
CA GLN A 787 -11.21 29.63 -14.45
C GLN A 787 -10.41 29.79 -15.76
N ALA A 788 -9.48 30.75 -15.81
CA ALA A 788 -8.61 30.95 -16.97
C ALA A 788 -7.67 29.75 -17.24
N THR A 789 -7.32 28.97 -16.22
CA THR A 789 -6.42 27.82 -16.34
C THR A 789 -7.12 26.58 -16.92
N TYR A 790 -8.42 26.42 -16.64
CA TYR A 790 -9.19 25.21 -16.98
C TYR A 790 -10.36 25.51 -17.92
N ASP A 791 -10.13 26.39 -18.89
CA ASP A 791 -11.12 27.05 -19.76
C ASP A 791 -12.41 26.26 -20.04
N SER A 792 -13.52 27.01 -20.00
CA SER A 792 -14.93 26.60 -19.91
C SER A 792 -15.47 25.61 -20.96
N SER A 793 -14.68 25.25 -21.98
CA SER A 793 -15.02 24.26 -23.01
C SER A 793 -14.61 22.83 -22.69
N CYS A 794 -13.82 22.60 -21.62
CA CYS A 794 -13.48 21.27 -21.10
C CYS A 794 -14.35 20.86 -19.90
N VAL A 795 -15.45 21.58 -19.67
CA VAL A 795 -16.38 21.49 -18.53
C VAL A 795 -17.51 20.52 -18.82
#